data_AF-A0A8B8MVH9-F1
#
_entry.id   AF-A0A8B8MVH9-F1
#
_cell.length_a   1.000
_cell.length_b   1.000
_cell.length_c   1.000
_cell.angle_alpha   90.00
_cell.angle_beta   90.00
_cell.angle_gamma   90.00
#
_symmetry.space_group_name_H-M   'P 1'
#
loop_
_entity.id
_entity.type
_entity.pdbx_description
1 polymer ?
#
loop_
_entity_poly.entity_id
_entity_poly.type
_entity_poly.pdbx_seq_one_letter_code
_entity_poly.pdbx_strand_id
1 'polypeptide(L)'
;MVENTSNPEEDGNKKVILPIFYNVKPDDVNLKTDLYSKSISELEQKMEDQEKKFSTDEVETWRRALRKVDAIQGWELEKYQGDGDLSKLVANEVVSRLQTRQREVTEDLVGMEDRIAAINNLLDINSGGVRVIGIYGMGGVGKTTLAKVVFNQLCPHFGKNCSFLHDVSETVKTKGLVKLQEKLLSDISNTRAVCNIGSIDDGISTIRRTICNKKVLIVLDDVDKGNQIQELIGVHSLDPGTRILVTTRDRRVLKIRGFKYEIVPYELEGLNDKDALQLFSRHAFDDDSPLPDYYTLSKGIVSTVRGLPLALQAIGSSLFFRKEKKVWEDMLEKLRKTPHRDVLGKLRISYDALEMDQQQIFLDVACFFIGQNKANSIYVWKDCGFSPEYAIDILINRCMIKIIDDNMFWMHDQFRDLGRTIANQERSRLWATDDIICELTSTEIKGSVQAICLLAEIWTRPFITVTSEQLKRFPNLRFLWLSDVTCQGDFTGCLSKLKWINLHYPTIHPFLQREHHPRFEATNLRLQNVVVVNLFGVGFTEDEVSLLIKGATKLKVLTLRKVGSICRTPTFSENSSLEKLTISECHFLHEIDCSIGKLRWLTDLSIRSCWELEKLPEQIGELKNLQHLSVMACKLRELPESVLQLASLTKLDVSHTCIQRLPDSINRLPRLSSLNVSSTYISKVPGTMSNFRDLQKLMLYNCSVMELPELPRSLTTLQLSSTSLWTIPNLSELTNLVELFLSDGSENRGTSRIIHTCDLQGIGKLSKLNKLELCLSNVCAPPTELGSLFLLKELALHGLDLKTLRQFPPNLTALRLYHAPVKQVPLDWIPQLEELVVEGCDLLEKLSITSSLTKLRVAEVTSCTDLVEVRFLSVLKSMERFCLADCKSLESLVCLSEEPQAPESTYGGRRLSLIACSLKMLQELHLSSCPKLHEIQFVSALESLENFSVERCISLERLGGLSNLKKLKYLRIAWCKRLQVVEGIDELKFLLRLEVEMCESIESHFYSSTSKLPNECQITITGIGDLRHAGLNGSSIICESYREKSPLTLMNAHTSWSED
;
A
#
# COMPACT_ATOMS: atom_id res chain seq x y z
N MET A 1 5.59 13.21 55.26
CA MET A 1 6.59 13.47 54.21
C MET A 1 7.37 12.19 54.01
N VAL A 2 7.41 11.65 52.80
CA VAL A 2 8.27 10.51 52.45
C VAL A 2 9.26 11.03 51.43
N GLU A 3 10.54 10.95 51.75
CA GLU A 3 11.63 11.35 50.86
C GLU A 3 11.76 10.36 49.71
N ASN A 4 11.85 10.91 48.50
CA ASN A 4 12.36 10.22 47.33
C ASN A 4 13.76 10.81 47.10
N THR A 5 14.80 10.09 47.50
CA THR A 5 16.19 10.52 47.30
C THR A 5 16.67 10.04 45.93
N SER A 6 16.60 10.93 44.95
CA SER A 6 17.46 10.94 43.77
C SER A 6 18.00 12.37 43.61
N ASN A 7 19.28 12.48 43.29
CA ASN A 7 20.18 13.62 43.51
C ASN A 7 19.65 15.04 43.19
N PRO A 8 20.17 16.07 43.89
CA PRO A 8 19.56 17.39 43.93
C PRO A 8 20.35 18.42 43.11
N GLU A 9 20.55 18.23 41.81
CA GLU A 9 21.04 19.34 40.98
C GLU A 9 20.28 19.36 39.65
N GLU A 10 19.70 20.53 39.36
CA GLU A 10 19.07 20.92 38.09
C GLU A 10 17.71 20.29 37.76
N ASP A 11 16.66 20.71 38.46
CA ASP A 11 15.55 21.51 37.91
C ASP A 11 14.41 21.61 38.95
N GLY A 12 13.67 22.72 38.96
CA GLY A 12 12.81 23.20 40.05
C GLY A 12 11.57 22.35 40.42
N ASN A 13 11.75 21.15 40.98
CA ASN A 13 10.66 20.35 41.53
C ASN A 13 10.23 20.84 42.93
N LYS A 14 9.29 21.81 42.96
CA LYS A 14 8.62 22.24 44.20
C LYS A 14 7.91 21.03 44.83
N LYS A 15 8.25 20.71 46.09
CA LYS A 15 7.50 19.73 46.90
C LYS A 15 6.01 20.12 46.91
N VAL A 16 5.13 19.21 46.46
CA VAL A 16 3.68 19.44 46.45
C VAL A 16 3.12 19.18 47.84
N ILE A 17 2.45 20.18 48.43
CA ILE A 17 1.81 20.10 49.74
C ILE A 17 0.31 19.95 49.53
N LEU A 18 -0.29 18.97 50.22
CA LEU A 18 -1.71 18.63 50.13
C LEU A 18 -2.35 18.77 51.52
N PRO A 19 -2.93 19.95 51.84
CA PRO A 19 -3.49 20.18 53.16
C PRO A 19 -4.82 19.43 53.36
N ILE A 20 -4.96 18.82 54.53
CA ILE A 20 -6.19 18.15 54.99
C ILE A 20 -6.61 18.85 56.28
N PHE A 21 -7.72 19.56 56.22
CA PHE A 21 -8.30 20.28 57.35
C PHE A 21 -9.27 19.35 58.08
N TYR A 22 -8.73 18.59 59.04
CA TYR A 22 -9.46 17.60 59.82
C TYR A 22 -9.98 18.23 61.12
N ASN A 23 -11.31 18.41 61.23
CA ASN A 23 -11.99 19.12 62.33
C ASN A 23 -11.51 20.56 62.60
N VAL A 24 -10.97 21.21 61.57
CA VAL A 24 -10.58 22.63 61.59
C VAL A 24 -10.94 23.25 60.24
N LYS A 25 -11.11 24.57 60.19
CA LYS A 25 -11.37 25.32 58.95
C LYS A 25 -10.10 25.99 58.42
N PRO A 26 -10.02 26.27 57.12
CA PRO A 26 -8.86 26.99 56.55
C PRO A 26 -8.63 28.35 57.23
N ASP A 27 -9.71 29.07 57.59
CA ASP A 27 -9.64 30.34 58.33
C ASP A 27 -9.05 30.19 59.75
N ASP A 28 -9.23 29.03 60.40
CA ASP A 28 -8.60 28.74 61.70
C ASP A 28 -7.08 28.63 61.54
N VAL A 29 -6.63 27.94 60.47
CA VAL A 29 -5.21 27.77 60.15
C VAL A 29 -4.59 29.09 59.70
N ASN A 30 -5.34 29.95 59.00
CA ASN A 30 -4.89 31.29 58.60
C ASN A 30 -4.86 32.31 59.76
N LEU A 31 -5.12 31.86 61.00
CA LEU A 31 -5.08 32.70 62.21
C LEU A 31 -6.12 33.84 62.19
N LYS A 32 -7.19 33.71 61.40
CA LYS A 32 -8.31 34.68 61.39
C LYS A 32 -9.30 34.41 62.53
N THR A 33 -9.25 33.23 63.11
CA THR A 33 -10.01 32.85 64.30
C THR A 33 -9.08 32.69 65.50
N ASP A 34 -9.68 32.67 66.69
CA ASP A 34 -8.94 32.55 67.95
C ASP A 34 -8.35 31.14 68.17
N LEU A 35 -8.74 30.13 67.38
CA LEU A 35 -8.42 28.72 67.67
C LEU A 35 -6.90 28.47 67.68
N TYR A 36 -6.21 28.76 66.57
CA TYR A 36 -4.77 28.56 66.45
C TYR A 36 -3.98 29.79 66.92
N SER A 37 -4.52 30.99 66.74
CA SER A 37 -3.85 32.24 67.16
C SER A 37 -3.67 32.29 68.68
N LYS A 38 -4.71 31.94 69.46
CA LYS A 38 -4.62 31.86 70.92
C LYS A 38 -3.70 30.74 71.37
N SER A 39 -3.75 29.57 70.73
CA SER A 39 -2.87 28.44 71.05
C SER A 39 -1.38 28.79 70.84
N ILE A 40 -1.07 29.55 69.78
CA ILE A 40 0.30 30.04 69.52
C ILE A 40 0.71 31.09 70.56
N SER A 41 -0.17 32.03 70.91
CA SER A 41 0.12 33.04 71.93
C SER A 41 0.27 32.46 73.35
N GLU A 42 -0.53 31.44 73.70
CA GLU A 42 -0.37 30.71 74.95
C GLU A 42 0.96 29.92 74.98
N LEU A 43 1.42 29.42 73.83
CA LEU A 43 2.69 28.72 73.69
C LEU A 43 3.87 29.70 73.76
N GLU A 44 3.74 30.91 73.19
CA GLU A 44 4.70 32.00 73.39
C GLU A 44 4.81 32.39 74.87
N GLN A 45 3.68 32.56 75.58
CA GLN A 45 3.67 32.91 77.01
C GLN A 45 4.26 31.82 77.90
N LYS A 46 3.81 30.56 77.75
CA LYS A 46 4.32 29.43 78.56
C LYS A 46 5.82 29.19 78.39
N MET A 47 6.40 29.58 77.25
CA MET A 47 7.81 29.38 76.95
C MET A 47 8.68 30.58 77.34
N GLU A 48 8.11 31.79 77.43
CA GLU A 48 8.74 32.92 78.12
C GLU A 48 8.97 32.63 79.61
N ASP A 49 8.06 31.89 80.24
CA ASP A 49 8.16 31.50 81.64
C ASP A 49 9.15 30.35 81.92
N GLN A 50 9.66 29.64 80.89
CA GLN A 50 10.48 28.42 81.03
C GLN A 50 11.93 28.52 80.47
N GLU A 51 12.43 29.73 80.15
CA GLU A 51 13.80 29.99 79.63
C GLU A 51 14.23 29.21 78.36
N LYS A 52 13.31 28.56 77.64
CA LYS A 52 13.56 27.99 76.31
C LYS A 52 12.89 28.86 75.25
N LYS A 53 13.61 29.87 74.76
CA LYS A 53 13.11 30.80 73.73
C LYS A 53 13.37 30.28 72.32
N PHE A 54 12.31 30.07 71.55
CA PHE A 54 12.38 30.25 70.10
C PHE A 54 12.52 31.74 69.83
N SER A 55 13.31 32.11 68.84
CA SER A 55 13.45 33.51 68.43
C SER A 55 12.11 34.06 67.93
N THR A 56 11.88 35.36 68.11
CA THR A 56 10.67 36.04 67.61
C THR A 56 10.51 35.83 66.10
N ASP A 57 11.63 35.72 65.38
CA ASP A 57 11.68 35.40 63.96
C ASP A 57 11.21 33.98 63.62
N GLU A 58 11.43 32.99 64.49
CA GLU A 58 10.95 31.62 64.27
C GLU A 58 9.43 31.54 64.41
N VAL A 59 8.87 32.17 65.45
CA VAL A 59 7.41 32.17 65.65
C VAL A 59 6.70 32.95 64.55
N GLU A 60 7.27 34.07 64.12
CA GLU A 60 6.75 34.82 62.97
C GLU A 60 6.89 34.03 61.67
N THR A 61 7.92 33.20 61.54
CA THR A 61 8.06 32.24 60.43
C THR A 61 6.98 31.16 60.47
N TRP A 62 6.60 30.65 61.63
CA TRP A 62 5.49 29.71 61.76
C TRP A 62 4.16 30.35 61.42
N ARG A 63 3.88 31.56 61.93
CA ARG A 63 2.67 32.32 61.56
C ARG A 63 2.58 32.51 60.06
N ARG A 64 3.67 32.94 59.43
CA ARG A 64 3.76 33.12 57.98
C ARG A 64 3.61 31.81 57.21
N ALA A 65 4.12 30.69 57.71
CA ALA A 65 3.94 29.37 57.10
C ALA A 65 2.48 28.92 57.16
N LEU A 66 1.81 29.07 58.31
CA LEU A 66 0.39 28.74 58.50
C LEU A 66 -0.52 29.58 57.58
N ARG A 67 -0.27 30.89 57.48
CA ARG A 67 -1.00 31.77 56.54
C ARG A 67 -0.80 31.37 55.07
N LYS A 68 0.36 30.83 54.71
CA LYS A 68 0.63 30.32 53.35
C LYS A 68 -0.10 29.00 53.05
N VAL A 69 -0.40 28.18 54.06
CA VAL A 69 -1.11 26.91 53.87
C VAL A 69 -2.57 27.13 53.47
N ASP A 70 -3.22 28.18 53.96
CA ASP A 70 -4.60 28.55 53.56
C ASP A 70 -4.73 28.91 52.07
N ALA A 71 -3.67 29.48 51.48
CA ALA A 71 -3.64 29.78 50.04
C ALA A 71 -3.56 28.52 49.16
N ILE A 72 -3.38 27.33 49.74
CA ILE A 72 -3.33 26.05 49.04
C ILE A 72 -4.69 25.36 49.20
N GLN A 73 -5.36 25.10 48.08
CA GLN A 73 -6.66 24.43 48.08
C GLN A 73 -6.53 23.02 48.67
N GLY A 74 -7.19 22.78 49.81
CA GLY A 74 -7.19 21.51 50.54
C GLY A 74 -8.58 20.91 50.74
N TRP A 75 -8.66 19.81 51.47
CA TRP A 75 -9.93 19.15 51.80
C TRP A 75 -10.37 19.47 53.22
N GLU A 76 -11.63 19.88 53.37
CA GLU A 76 -12.28 20.13 54.67
C GLU A 76 -13.22 18.98 55.01
N LEU A 77 -13.05 18.35 56.17
CA LEU A 77 -13.84 17.18 56.57
C LEU A 77 -15.36 17.46 56.58
N GLU A 78 -15.78 18.65 57.01
CA GLU A 78 -17.19 19.05 57.08
C GLU A 78 -17.92 19.01 55.72
N LYS A 79 -17.18 19.01 54.60
CA LYS A 79 -17.74 18.96 53.24
C LYS A 79 -17.98 17.53 52.74
N TYR A 80 -17.67 16.51 53.53
CA TYR A 80 -17.77 15.10 53.15
C TYR A 80 -18.63 14.31 54.16
N GLN A 81 -19.28 13.23 53.68
CA GLN A 81 -20.24 12.45 54.49
C GLN A 81 -19.57 11.53 55.54
N GLY A 82 -18.23 11.51 55.64
CA GLY A 82 -17.48 10.82 56.69
C GLY A 82 -15.99 10.60 56.38
N ASP A 83 -15.22 10.21 57.42
CA ASP A 83 -13.76 10.04 57.39
C ASP A 83 -13.27 9.03 56.32
N GLY A 84 -14.07 8.00 56.04
CA GLY A 84 -13.74 6.95 55.08
C GLY A 84 -13.68 7.45 53.64
N ASP A 85 -14.60 8.33 53.25
CA ASP A 85 -14.68 8.86 51.88
C ASP A 85 -13.56 9.86 51.62
N LEU A 86 -13.26 10.73 52.60
CA LEU A 86 -12.13 11.66 52.53
C LEU A 86 -10.80 10.92 52.41
N SER A 87 -10.59 9.89 53.24
CA SER A 87 -9.36 9.08 53.22
C SER A 87 -9.16 8.40 51.86
N LYS A 88 -10.24 7.91 51.24
CA LYS A 88 -10.19 7.26 49.92
C LYS A 88 -9.89 8.26 48.80
N LEU A 89 -10.48 9.45 48.85
CA LEU A 89 -10.19 10.55 47.92
C LEU A 89 -8.73 10.99 48.00
N VAL A 90 -8.22 11.25 49.20
CA VAL A 90 -6.82 11.64 49.42
C VAL A 90 -5.87 10.55 48.95
N ALA A 91 -6.13 9.29 49.29
CA ALA A 91 -5.29 8.17 48.85
C ALA A 91 -5.27 8.03 47.32
N ASN A 92 -6.40 8.20 46.64
CA ASN A 92 -6.48 8.17 45.18
C ASN A 92 -5.70 9.34 44.56
N GLU A 93 -5.81 10.53 45.12
CA GLU A 93 -5.13 11.72 44.63
C GLU A 93 -3.61 11.62 44.81
N VAL A 94 -3.15 11.09 45.94
CA VAL A 94 -1.72 10.81 46.18
C VAL A 94 -1.20 9.74 45.23
N VAL A 95 -1.95 8.66 45.01
CA VAL A 95 -1.56 7.59 44.07
C VAL A 95 -1.52 8.11 42.63
N SER A 96 -2.48 8.95 42.24
CA SER A 96 -2.52 9.64 40.94
C SER A 96 -1.26 10.49 40.74
N ARG A 97 -0.88 11.29 41.75
CA ARG A 97 0.31 12.15 41.70
C ARG A 97 1.64 11.40 41.79
N LEU A 98 1.67 10.16 42.25
CA LEU A 98 2.92 9.39 42.46
C LEU A 98 3.43 8.63 41.21
N GLN A 99 2.71 8.58 40.09
CA GLN A 99 3.19 8.13 38.75
C GLN A 99 4.13 6.88 38.62
N THR A 100 4.21 5.97 39.59
CA THR A 100 5.19 4.84 39.62
C THR A 100 4.95 3.69 38.63
N ARG A 101 3.94 3.78 37.75
CA ARG A 101 3.54 2.69 36.82
C ARG A 101 3.59 3.06 35.34
N GLN A 102 3.97 4.29 35.01
CA GLN A 102 4.20 4.66 33.61
C GLN A 102 5.45 3.93 33.09
N ARG A 103 5.36 3.41 31.87
CA ARG A 103 6.49 2.87 31.14
C ARG A 103 7.18 4.00 30.42
N GLU A 104 8.50 4.01 30.48
CA GLU A 104 9.31 4.93 29.70
C GLU A 104 9.06 4.68 28.21
N VAL A 105 8.58 5.72 27.55
CA VAL A 105 8.37 5.80 26.11
C VAL A 105 9.27 6.91 25.60
N THR A 106 9.86 6.71 24.42
CA THR A 106 10.62 7.76 23.74
C THR A 106 9.74 9.02 23.56
N GLU A 107 10.35 10.19 23.68
CA GLU A 107 9.69 11.48 23.41
C GLU A 107 9.46 11.68 21.90
N ASP A 108 10.23 10.96 21.07
CA ASP A 108 10.18 11.01 19.60
C ASP A 108 9.08 10.14 18.98
N LEU A 109 7.85 10.21 19.48
CA LEU A 109 6.71 9.50 18.87
C LEU A 109 6.24 10.24 17.60
N VAL A 110 6.09 9.49 16.50
CA VAL A 110 5.60 9.99 15.22
C VAL A 110 4.63 8.99 14.59
N GLY A 111 3.51 9.46 14.04
CA GLY A 111 2.55 8.65 13.29
C GLY A 111 1.82 7.59 14.13
N MET A 112 1.63 7.86 15.42
CA MET A 112 1.08 6.92 16.39
C MET A 112 -0.40 7.17 16.71
N GLU A 113 -0.93 8.34 16.38
CA GLU A 113 -2.28 8.80 16.74
C GLU A 113 -3.36 7.85 16.22
N ASP A 114 -3.33 7.57 14.91
CA ASP A 114 -4.30 6.67 14.25
C ASP A 114 -4.15 5.23 14.73
N ARG A 115 -2.90 4.79 14.99
CA ARG A 115 -2.59 3.44 15.46
C ARG A 115 -3.13 3.22 16.87
N ILE A 116 -2.94 4.20 17.74
CA ILE A 116 -3.47 4.21 19.11
C ILE A 116 -5.00 4.24 19.07
N ALA A 117 -5.60 5.10 18.25
CA ALA A 117 -7.05 5.17 18.09
C ALA A 117 -7.63 3.82 17.63
N ALA A 118 -6.99 3.16 16.66
CA ALA A 118 -7.39 1.84 16.19
C ALA A 118 -7.35 0.78 17.31
N ILE A 119 -6.25 0.71 18.07
CA ILE A 119 -6.14 -0.22 19.21
C ILE A 119 -7.17 0.11 20.29
N ASN A 120 -7.36 1.38 20.64
CA ASN A 120 -8.34 1.80 21.66
C ASN A 120 -9.77 1.45 21.24
N ASN A 121 -10.11 1.60 19.96
CA ASN A 121 -11.40 1.18 19.41
C ASN A 121 -11.59 -0.32 19.49
N LEU A 122 -10.55 -1.12 19.21
CA LEU A 122 -10.61 -2.58 19.34
C LEU A 122 -10.68 -3.05 20.80
N LEU A 123 -10.02 -2.32 21.72
CA LEU A 123 -10.09 -2.61 23.15
C LEU A 123 -11.46 -2.25 23.70
N ASP A 124 -12.12 -1.22 23.18
CA ASP A 124 -13.46 -0.77 23.57
C ASP A 124 -13.63 -0.77 25.09
N ILE A 125 -12.94 0.15 25.78
CA ILE A 125 -12.83 0.21 27.25
C ILE A 125 -14.21 0.21 27.94
N ASN A 126 -15.23 0.73 27.26
CA ASN A 126 -16.60 0.84 27.78
C ASN A 126 -17.42 -0.45 27.61
N SER A 127 -16.96 -1.41 26.79
CA SER A 127 -17.63 -2.70 26.67
C SER A 127 -17.48 -3.58 27.91
N GLY A 128 -18.56 -4.27 28.27
CA GLY A 128 -18.56 -5.25 29.37
C GLY A 128 -17.78 -6.53 29.08
N GLY A 129 -17.34 -6.78 27.83
CA GLY A 129 -16.66 -8.03 27.45
C GLY A 129 -15.21 -8.11 27.91
N VAL A 130 -14.62 -9.30 27.77
CA VAL A 130 -13.16 -9.51 27.81
C VAL A 130 -12.62 -9.31 26.39
N ARG A 131 -11.57 -8.51 26.24
CA ARG A 131 -10.92 -8.26 24.93
C ARG A 131 -9.44 -8.61 24.98
N VAL A 132 -8.99 -9.39 23.99
CA VAL A 132 -7.60 -9.76 23.80
C VAL A 132 -7.17 -9.35 22.40
N ILE A 133 -6.15 -8.50 22.30
CA ILE A 133 -5.61 -8.01 21.02
C ILE A 133 -4.18 -8.50 20.86
N GLY A 134 -3.87 -9.09 19.71
CA GLY A 134 -2.53 -9.50 19.33
C GLY A 134 -1.93 -8.55 18.30
N ILE A 135 -1.03 -7.68 18.73
CA ILE A 135 -0.24 -6.80 17.86
C ILE A 135 0.92 -7.61 17.27
N TYR A 136 0.90 -7.84 15.97
CA TYR A 136 1.95 -8.59 15.27
C TYR A 136 2.58 -7.79 14.14
N GLY A 137 3.78 -8.17 13.72
CA GLY A 137 4.50 -7.47 12.66
C GLY A 137 6.01 -7.71 12.70
N MET A 138 6.72 -7.15 11.72
CA MET A 138 8.16 -7.29 11.55
C MET A 138 8.96 -6.78 12.78
N GLY A 139 10.16 -7.35 12.99
CA GLY A 139 11.08 -6.90 14.05
C GLY A 139 11.48 -5.44 13.84
N GLY A 140 11.44 -4.62 14.89
CA GLY A 140 11.82 -3.19 14.82
C GLY A 140 10.73 -2.22 14.34
N VAL A 141 9.51 -2.71 14.06
CA VAL A 141 8.38 -1.88 13.57
C VAL A 141 7.69 -1.02 14.66
N GLY A 142 8.05 -1.20 15.94
CA GLY A 142 7.51 -0.38 17.04
C GLY A 142 6.36 -1.01 17.85
N LYS A 143 6.15 -2.33 17.79
CA LYS A 143 5.08 -3.03 18.55
C LYS A 143 5.13 -2.77 20.05
N THR A 144 6.32 -2.94 20.65
CA THR A 144 6.56 -2.68 22.08
C THR A 144 6.29 -1.22 22.43
N THR A 145 6.70 -0.28 21.58
CA THR A 145 6.44 1.16 21.76
C THR A 145 4.94 1.44 21.77
N LEU A 146 4.18 0.94 20.79
CA LEU A 146 2.73 1.08 20.74
C LEU A 146 2.06 0.48 21.98
N ALA A 147 2.47 -0.72 22.39
CA ALA A 147 1.93 -1.37 23.58
C ALA A 147 2.21 -0.58 24.87
N LYS A 148 3.39 0.03 25.01
CA LYS A 148 3.72 0.92 26.14
C LYS A 148 2.85 2.17 26.15
N VAL A 149 2.66 2.83 25.01
CA VAL A 149 1.82 4.05 24.91
C VAL A 149 0.38 3.74 25.30
N VAL A 150 -0.20 2.70 24.72
CA VAL A 150 -1.57 2.27 25.04
C VAL A 150 -1.66 1.87 26.52
N PHE A 151 -0.68 1.14 27.05
CA PHE A 151 -0.66 0.79 28.46
C PHE A 151 -0.67 2.03 29.36
N ASN A 152 0.16 3.04 29.06
CA ASN A 152 0.23 4.27 29.85
C ASN A 152 -1.10 5.05 29.81
N GLN A 153 -1.76 5.10 28.65
CA GLN A 153 -3.07 5.76 28.51
C GLN A 153 -4.18 5.04 29.29
N LEU A 154 -4.15 3.70 29.33
CA LEU A 154 -5.21 2.90 29.91
C LEU A 154 -4.99 2.59 31.39
N CYS A 155 -3.74 2.51 31.86
CA CYS A 155 -3.38 2.17 33.23
C CYS A 155 -4.17 2.96 34.30
N PRO A 156 -4.42 4.28 34.15
CA PRO A 156 -5.24 5.04 35.10
C PRO A 156 -6.67 4.50 35.27
N HIS A 157 -7.28 3.94 34.22
CA HIS A 157 -8.64 3.39 34.25
C HIS A 157 -8.74 2.07 35.04
N PHE A 158 -7.65 1.33 35.13
CA PHE A 158 -7.57 0.03 35.80
C PHE A 158 -6.84 0.13 37.16
N GLY A 159 -6.24 1.27 37.48
CA GLY A 159 -5.60 1.57 38.75
C GLY A 159 -4.48 0.59 39.10
N LYS A 160 -4.64 -0.14 40.22
CA LYS A 160 -3.63 -1.10 40.70
C LYS A 160 -3.65 -2.45 39.96
N ASN A 161 -4.61 -2.68 39.07
CA ASN A 161 -4.82 -3.97 38.39
C ASN A 161 -4.14 -4.03 37.00
N CYS A 162 -2.97 -3.43 36.87
CA CYS A 162 -2.24 -3.33 35.59
C CYS A 162 -0.89 -4.04 35.69
N SER A 163 -0.54 -4.86 34.70
CA SER A 163 0.78 -5.49 34.59
C SER A 163 1.33 -5.40 33.17
N PHE A 164 2.64 -5.16 33.07
CA PHE A 164 3.38 -5.18 31.82
C PHE A 164 4.54 -6.16 31.95
N LEU A 165 4.46 -7.27 31.23
CA LEU A 165 5.49 -8.29 31.19
C LEU A 165 6.36 -8.07 29.94
N HIS A 166 7.54 -7.49 30.17
CA HIS A 166 8.57 -7.28 29.15
C HIS A 166 9.22 -8.59 28.71
N ASP A 167 9.55 -8.68 27.41
CA ASP A 167 10.38 -9.72 26.79
C ASP A 167 10.07 -11.13 27.31
N VAL A 168 8.81 -11.55 27.13
CA VAL A 168 8.27 -12.83 27.63
C VAL A 168 9.10 -14.00 27.10
N SER A 169 9.39 -14.03 25.79
CA SER A 169 10.21 -15.08 25.17
C SER A 169 11.60 -15.22 25.84
N GLU A 170 12.30 -14.10 26.02
CA GLU A 170 13.66 -14.11 26.58
C GLU A 170 13.65 -14.46 28.08
N THR A 171 12.67 -13.95 28.82
CA THR A 171 12.53 -14.23 30.25
C THR A 171 12.23 -15.70 30.50
N VAL A 172 11.38 -16.33 29.68
CA VAL A 172 11.10 -17.78 29.79
C VAL A 172 12.37 -18.60 29.53
N LYS A 173 13.17 -18.23 28.53
CA LYS A 173 14.42 -18.93 28.19
C LYS A 173 15.48 -18.81 29.29
N THR A 174 15.61 -17.64 29.92
CA THR A 174 16.70 -17.34 30.87
C THR A 174 16.33 -17.61 32.32
N LYS A 175 15.07 -17.36 32.71
CA LYS A 175 14.62 -17.35 34.11
C LYS A 175 13.42 -18.27 34.39
N GLY A 176 12.82 -18.87 33.36
CA GLY A 176 11.65 -19.74 33.46
C GLY A 176 10.32 -18.99 33.58
N LEU A 177 9.23 -19.69 33.26
CA LEU A 177 7.88 -19.11 33.22
C LEU A 177 7.31 -18.78 34.61
N VAL A 178 7.66 -19.57 35.64
CA VAL A 178 7.21 -19.35 37.03
C VAL A 178 7.54 -17.92 37.49
N LYS A 179 8.71 -17.41 37.13
CA LYS A 179 9.13 -16.04 37.50
C LYS A 179 8.27 -14.95 36.85
N LEU A 180 7.72 -15.19 35.66
CA LEU A 180 6.75 -14.28 35.03
C LEU A 180 5.39 -14.34 35.72
N GLN A 181 4.96 -15.53 36.17
CA GLN A 181 3.73 -15.69 36.94
C GLN A 181 3.83 -14.97 38.29
N GLU A 182 4.95 -15.11 39.00
CA GLU A 182 5.25 -14.37 40.23
C GLU A 182 5.22 -12.86 40.00
N LYS A 183 5.85 -12.38 38.92
CA LYS A 183 5.84 -10.96 38.55
C LYS A 183 4.42 -10.45 38.28
N LEU A 184 3.64 -11.17 37.48
CA LEU A 184 2.25 -10.83 37.17
C LEU A 184 1.39 -10.73 38.45
N LEU A 185 1.53 -11.71 39.34
CA LEU A 185 0.84 -11.71 40.62
C LEU A 185 1.29 -10.54 41.50
N SER A 186 2.59 -10.22 41.53
CA SER A 186 3.11 -9.10 42.31
C SER A 186 2.59 -7.74 41.82
N ASP A 187 2.38 -7.59 40.51
CA ASP A 187 1.86 -6.35 39.91
C ASP A 187 0.37 -6.12 40.23
N ILE A 188 -0.43 -7.20 40.28
CA ILE A 188 -1.91 -7.17 40.39
C ILE A 188 -2.42 -7.41 41.83
N SER A 189 -1.60 -7.98 42.71
CA SER A 189 -2.00 -8.30 44.10
C SER A 189 -1.83 -7.11 45.06
N ASN A 190 -2.70 -7.04 46.08
CA ASN A 190 -2.65 -5.99 47.12
C ASN A 190 -1.65 -6.31 48.25
N THR A 191 -1.13 -7.53 48.28
CA THR A 191 -0.23 -8.04 49.33
C THR A 191 1.23 -7.95 48.88
N ARG A 192 2.08 -7.31 49.70
CA ARG A 192 3.55 -7.28 49.52
C ARG A 192 4.25 -8.61 49.82
N ALA A 193 3.49 -9.69 50.04
CA ALA A 193 4.04 -11.01 50.32
C ALA A 193 4.56 -11.63 49.01
N VAL A 194 5.79 -12.12 49.03
CA VAL A 194 6.39 -12.89 47.94
C VAL A 194 5.52 -14.12 47.70
N CYS A 195 4.88 -14.21 46.54
CA CYS A 195 4.14 -15.40 46.14
C CYS A 195 5.18 -16.45 45.73
N ASN A 196 5.54 -17.36 46.62
CA ASN A 196 6.44 -18.47 46.28
C ASN A 196 5.63 -19.52 45.51
N ILE A 197 5.83 -19.61 44.20
CA ILE A 197 5.09 -20.54 43.32
C ILE A 197 5.93 -21.81 43.14
N GLY A 198 5.40 -22.96 43.55
CA GLY A 198 6.10 -24.25 43.48
C GLY A 198 6.14 -24.88 42.08
N SER A 199 5.18 -24.57 41.22
CA SER A 199 5.06 -25.13 39.86
C SER A 199 4.26 -24.21 38.92
N ILE A 200 4.33 -24.46 37.60
CA ILE A 200 3.58 -23.69 36.59
C ILE A 200 2.06 -23.80 36.83
N ASP A 201 1.56 -24.99 37.18
CA ASP A 201 0.14 -25.23 37.43
C ASP A 201 -0.36 -24.53 38.70
N ASP A 202 0.48 -24.47 39.75
CA ASP A 202 0.21 -23.69 40.95
C ASP A 202 0.11 -22.20 40.61
N GLY A 203 1.01 -21.72 39.74
CA GLY A 203 1.00 -20.36 39.24
C GLY A 203 -0.26 -20.02 38.46
N ILE A 204 -0.68 -20.88 37.52
CA ILE A 204 -1.93 -20.72 36.76
C ILE A 204 -3.13 -20.65 37.70
N SER A 205 -3.22 -21.57 38.66
CA SER A 205 -4.31 -21.63 39.63
C SER A 205 -4.37 -20.38 40.51
N THR A 206 -3.20 -19.89 40.93
CA THR A 206 -3.08 -18.69 41.77
C THR A 206 -3.41 -17.41 41.00
N ILE A 207 -2.94 -17.28 39.77
CA ILE A 207 -3.30 -16.19 38.86
C ILE A 207 -4.81 -16.15 38.66
N ARG A 208 -5.41 -17.29 38.30
CA ARG A 208 -6.85 -17.41 38.09
C ARG A 208 -7.65 -16.91 39.29
N ARG A 209 -7.32 -17.39 40.51
CA ARG A 209 -7.99 -16.95 41.75
C ARG A 209 -7.82 -15.45 42.02
N THR A 210 -6.71 -14.87 41.57
CA THR A 210 -6.40 -13.45 41.81
C THR A 210 -7.13 -12.52 40.84
N ILE A 211 -7.32 -12.94 39.58
CA ILE A 211 -7.88 -12.09 38.52
C ILE A 211 -9.36 -12.36 38.20
N CYS A 212 -9.94 -13.48 38.66
CA CYS A 212 -11.29 -13.89 38.24
C CYS A 212 -12.44 -12.93 38.61
N ASN A 213 -12.23 -12.03 39.58
CA ASN A 213 -13.21 -11.04 40.04
C ASN A 213 -12.66 -9.60 39.95
N LYS A 214 -11.67 -9.37 39.07
CA LYS A 214 -11.03 -8.06 38.89
C LYS A 214 -10.92 -7.70 37.43
N LYS A 215 -11.34 -6.49 37.07
CA LYS A 215 -10.97 -5.87 35.80
C LYS A 215 -9.47 -5.60 35.80
N VAL A 216 -8.74 -6.25 34.90
CA VAL A 216 -7.28 -6.14 34.78
C VAL A 216 -6.87 -5.68 33.39
N LEU A 217 -5.73 -4.97 33.32
CA LEU A 217 -5.02 -4.63 32.10
C LEU A 217 -3.68 -5.38 32.07
N ILE A 218 -3.49 -6.29 31.12
CA ILE A 218 -2.27 -7.10 31.01
C ILE A 218 -1.62 -6.88 29.63
N VAL A 219 -0.33 -6.58 29.61
CA VAL A 219 0.47 -6.56 28.39
C VAL A 219 1.51 -7.67 28.44
N LEU A 220 1.50 -8.54 27.45
CA LEU A 220 2.51 -9.57 27.21
C LEU A 220 3.37 -9.16 26.01
N ASP A 221 4.61 -8.73 26.26
CA ASP A 221 5.49 -8.21 25.23
C ASP A 221 6.48 -9.29 24.72
N ASP A 222 6.67 -9.36 23.40
CA ASP A 222 7.53 -10.29 22.66
C ASP A 222 7.30 -11.78 23.01
N VAL A 223 6.07 -12.24 22.76
CA VAL A 223 5.66 -13.64 22.93
C VAL A 223 6.02 -14.46 21.69
N ASP A 224 6.67 -15.62 21.85
CA ASP A 224 7.07 -16.50 20.74
C ASP A 224 6.33 -17.85 20.70
N LYS A 225 5.56 -18.20 21.74
CA LYS A 225 4.73 -19.43 21.76
C LYS A 225 3.36 -19.20 22.37
N GLY A 226 2.33 -19.79 21.78
CA GLY A 226 0.94 -19.64 22.25
C GLY A 226 0.68 -20.23 23.64
N ASN A 227 1.44 -21.25 24.07
CA ASN A 227 1.30 -21.83 25.41
C ASN A 227 1.68 -20.84 26.52
N GLN A 228 2.66 -19.94 26.28
CA GLN A 228 3.03 -18.89 27.23
C GLN A 228 1.83 -18.01 27.58
N ILE A 229 0.96 -17.70 26.61
CA ILE A 229 -0.25 -16.92 26.81
C ILE A 229 -1.24 -17.68 27.70
N GLN A 230 -1.45 -18.98 27.43
CA GLN A 230 -2.34 -19.82 28.26
C GLN A 230 -1.84 -19.96 29.69
N GLU A 231 -0.53 -20.14 29.87
CA GLU A 231 0.09 -20.36 31.18
C GLU A 231 0.18 -19.06 32.02
N LEU A 232 0.09 -17.87 31.39
CA LEU A 232 0.10 -16.57 32.07
C LEU A 232 -1.29 -15.98 32.31
N ILE A 233 -2.24 -16.18 31.39
CA ILE A 233 -3.59 -15.59 31.48
C ILE A 233 -4.62 -16.61 32.00
N GLY A 234 -4.31 -17.91 31.89
CA GLY A 234 -5.22 -19.00 32.22
C GLY A 234 -6.23 -19.29 31.11
N VAL A 235 -6.87 -20.46 31.18
CA VAL A 235 -7.80 -20.96 30.15
C VAL A 235 -9.27 -20.62 30.41
N HIS A 236 -9.64 -20.27 31.65
CA HIS A 236 -11.04 -20.11 32.06
C HIS A 236 -11.30 -18.92 33.01
N SER A 237 -12.25 -18.08 32.61
CA SER A 237 -13.01 -17.10 33.42
C SER A 237 -12.22 -15.90 33.95
N LEU A 238 -11.93 -14.96 33.05
CA LEU A 238 -11.58 -13.57 33.31
C LEU A 238 -12.84 -12.72 33.59
N ASP A 239 -12.68 -11.68 34.40
CA ASP A 239 -13.75 -10.75 34.76
C ASP A 239 -14.19 -9.87 33.56
N PRO A 240 -15.51 -9.66 33.36
CA PRO A 240 -16.06 -8.72 32.38
C PRO A 240 -15.41 -7.33 32.47
N GLY A 241 -14.82 -6.83 31.38
CA GLY A 241 -14.05 -5.58 31.37
C GLY A 241 -12.53 -5.76 31.38
N THR A 242 -12.01 -6.99 31.42
CA THR A 242 -10.58 -7.28 31.28
C THR A 242 -10.04 -6.92 29.88
N ARG A 243 -8.83 -6.34 29.82
CA ARG A 243 -8.14 -5.95 28.58
C ARG A 243 -6.74 -6.57 28.53
N ILE A 244 -6.43 -7.23 27.43
CA ILE A 244 -5.14 -7.89 27.24
C ILE A 244 -4.53 -7.50 25.89
N LEU A 245 -3.27 -7.09 25.92
CA LEU A 245 -2.46 -6.83 24.73
C LEU A 245 -1.33 -7.86 24.67
N VAL A 246 -1.11 -8.44 23.50
CA VAL A 246 -0.01 -9.36 23.23
C VAL A 246 0.78 -8.80 22.07
N THR A 247 2.10 -8.66 22.20
CA THR A 247 2.96 -8.33 21.05
C THR A 247 3.72 -9.58 20.60
N THR A 248 3.82 -9.79 19.29
CA THR A 248 4.55 -10.93 18.72
C THR A 248 5.11 -10.64 17.32
N ARG A 249 6.07 -11.43 16.87
CA ARG A 249 6.57 -11.43 15.48
C ARG A 249 5.91 -12.49 14.62
N ASP A 250 5.15 -13.41 15.22
CA ASP A 250 4.56 -14.57 14.54
C ASP A 250 3.05 -14.62 14.80
N ARG A 251 2.27 -14.42 13.75
CA ARG A 251 0.80 -14.42 13.80
C ARG A 251 0.24 -15.74 14.34
N ARG A 252 0.94 -16.87 14.17
CA ARG A 252 0.47 -18.19 14.64
C ARG A 252 0.40 -18.28 16.15
N VAL A 253 1.21 -17.49 16.87
CA VAL A 253 1.20 -17.43 18.34
C VAL A 253 -0.16 -17.00 18.89
N LEU A 254 -0.92 -16.23 18.09
CA LEU A 254 -2.26 -15.75 18.45
C LEU A 254 -3.36 -16.81 18.23
N LYS A 255 -3.06 -17.91 17.51
CA LYS A 255 -4.01 -19.01 17.27
C LYS A 255 -3.80 -20.13 18.29
N ILE A 256 -4.53 -20.05 19.38
CA ILE A 256 -4.35 -20.95 20.52
C ILE A 256 -5.54 -21.91 20.63
N ARG A 257 -5.28 -23.22 20.52
CA ARG A 257 -6.32 -24.24 20.67
C ARG A 257 -6.82 -24.29 22.12
N GLY A 258 -8.14 -24.27 22.29
CA GLY A 258 -8.80 -24.39 23.60
C GLY A 258 -8.77 -23.12 24.46
N PHE A 259 -8.27 -22.00 23.93
CA PHE A 259 -8.35 -20.72 24.62
C PHE A 259 -9.77 -20.13 24.46
N LYS A 260 -10.41 -19.78 25.57
CA LYS A 260 -11.83 -19.37 25.61
C LYS A 260 -12.11 -18.06 24.86
N TYR A 261 -11.13 -17.18 24.75
CA TYR A 261 -11.29 -15.81 24.23
C TYR A 261 -10.69 -15.69 22.84
N GLU A 262 -11.39 -15.02 21.93
CA GLU A 262 -10.84 -14.68 20.63
C GLU A 262 -9.73 -13.63 20.77
N ILE A 263 -8.57 -13.91 20.17
CA ILE A 263 -7.47 -12.96 20.07
C ILE A 263 -7.59 -12.24 18.72
N VAL A 264 -7.95 -10.96 18.76
CA VAL A 264 -8.10 -10.13 17.56
C VAL A 264 -6.70 -9.73 17.06
N PRO A 265 -6.27 -10.17 15.86
CA PRO A 265 -4.94 -9.85 15.35
C PRO A 265 -4.92 -8.44 14.73
N TYR A 266 -3.89 -7.66 15.04
CA TYR A 266 -3.62 -6.34 14.48
C TYR A 266 -2.20 -6.30 13.91
N GLU A 267 -2.08 -6.14 12.59
CA GLU A 267 -0.78 -6.03 11.91
C GLU A 267 -0.25 -4.61 12.04
N LEU A 268 0.94 -4.45 12.62
CA LEU A 268 1.64 -3.19 12.68
C LEU A 268 2.62 -3.07 11.51
N GLU A 269 2.30 -2.17 10.59
CA GLU A 269 3.13 -1.85 9.43
C GLU A 269 4.13 -0.71 9.71
N GLY A 270 5.09 -0.53 8.80
CA GLY A 270 6.08 0.56 8.85
C GLY A 270 5.44 1.96 8.86
N LEU A 271 6.24 2.98 9.12
CA LEU A 271 5.83 4.37 8.98
C LEU A 271 5.65 4.72 7.50
N ASN A 272 4.69 5.59 7.19
CA ASN A 272 4.61 6.20 5.86
C ASN A 272 5.81 7.14 5.64
N ASP A 273 6.07 7.51 4.39
CA ASP A 273 7.27 8.30 4.04
C ASP A 273 7.37 9.64 4.79
N LYS A 274 6.22 10.25 5.12
CA LYS A 274 6.17 11.53 5.85
C LYS A 274 6.58 11.35 7.31
N ASP A 275 5.94 10.42 8.01
CA ASP A 275 6.22 10.11 9.42
C ASP A 275 7.63 9.52 9.58
N ALA A 276 8.07 8.74 8.59
CA ALA A 276 9.42 8.21 8.54
C ALA A 276 10.47 9.30 8.38
N LEU A 277 10.22 10.30 7.54
CA LEU A 277 11.10 11.45 7.37
C LEU A 277 11.16 12.29 8.65
N GLN A 278 10.02 12.55 9.28
CA GLN A 278 9.96 13.28 10.54
C GLN A 278 10.72 12.54 11.65
N LEU A 279 10.50 11.24 11.83
CA LEU A 279 11.22 10.45 12.83
C LEU A 279 12.73 10.44 12.56
N PHE A 280 13.14 10.25 11.30
CA PHE A 280 14.54 10.33 10.93
C PHE A 280 15.13 11.71 11.26
N SER A 281 14.40 12.78 10.96
CA SER A 281 14.86 14.14 11.18
C SER A 281 15.05 14.46 12.66
N ARG A 282 14.17 13.98 13.56
CA ARG A 282 14.37 14.16 15.00
C ARG A 282 15.69 13.56 15.46
N HIS A 283 15.99 12.36 15.00
CA HIS A 283 17.23 11.69 15.37
C HIS A 283 18.48 12.18 14.63
N ALA A 284 18.35 12.84 13.49
CA ALA A 284 19.48 13.31 12.68
C ALA A 284 19.78 14.81 12.80
N PHE A 285 18.79 15.62 13.18
CA PHE A 285 18.88 17.09 13.22
C PHE A 285 18.32 17.72 14.49
N ASP A 286 17.71 16.94 15.40
CA ASP A 286 16.95 17.46 16.56
C ASP A 286 15.74 18.32 16.16
N ASP A 287 15.14 18.03 15.00
CA ASP A 287 14.05 18.81 14.41
C ASP A 287 13.05 17.88 13.68
N ASP A 288 11.80 18.33 13.53
CA ASP A 288 10.75 17.61 12.80
C ASP A 288 10.99 17.57 11.27
N SER A 289 11.93 18.37 10.76
CA SER A 289 12.24 18.46 9.34
C SER A 289 13.75 18.47 9.08
N PRO A 290 14.22 17.90 7.95
CA PRO A 290 15.63 17.95 7.63
C PRO A 290 16.03 19.36 7.18
N LEU A 291 17.30 19.71 7.38
CA LEU A 291 17.87 20.94 6.81
C LEU A 291 17.74 20.92 5.27
N PRO A 292 17.48 22.07 4.61
CA PRO A 292 17.25 22.14 3.15
C PRO A 292 18.31 21.39 2.32
N ASP A 293 19.60 21.68 2.58
CA ASP A 293 20.75 21.05 1.89
C ASP A 293 20.84 19.51 2.02
N TYR A 294 20.17 18.94 3.03
CA TYR A 294 20.14 17.51 3.35
C TYR A 294 18.79 16.86 3.06
N TYR A 295 17.78 17.60 2.58
CA TYR A 295 16.43 17.09 2.35
C TYR A 295 16.44 15.92 1.36
N THR A 296 17.15 16.05 0.24
CA THR A 296 17.24 15.01 -0.81
C THR A 296 17.93 13.75 -0.32
N LEU A 297 19.03 13.89 0.44
CA LEU A 297 19.76 12.77 1.04
C LEU A 297 18.92 12.07 2.11
N SER A 298 18.26 12.84 2.99
CA SER A 298 17.37 12.32 4.03
C SER A 298 16.21 11.53 3.43
N LYS A 299 15.58 12.06 2.37
CA LYS A 299 14.53 11.35 1.61
C LYS A 299 15.08 10.08 0.94
N GLY A 300 16.30 10.13 0.41
CA GLY A 300 17.01 8.95 -0.13
C GLY A 300 17.24 7.86 0.92
N ILE A 301 17.66 8.23 2.13
CA ILE A 301 17.86 7.31 3.26
C ILE A 301 16.52 6.71 3.71
N VAL A 302 15.52 7.56 3.95
CA VAL A 302 14.17 7.14 4.41
C VAL A 302 13.52 6.18 3.42
N SER A 303 13.60 6.49 2.12
CA SER A 303 13.07 5.61 1.06
C SER A 303 13.81 4.28 0.96
N THR A 304 15.11 4.24 1.23
CA THR A 304 15.90 2.99 1.28
C THR A 304 15.50 2.12 2.49
N VAL A 305 15.14 2.75 3.60
CA VAL A 305 14.77 2.08 4.86
C VAL A 305 13.30 1.65 4.90
N ARG A 306 12.45 2.22 4.04
CA ARG A 306 11.02 1.91 3.89
C ARG A 306 10.24 2.01 5.20
N GLY A 307 10.49 3.07 5.96
CA GLY A 307 9.66 3.39 7.13
C GLY A 307 9.85 2.49 8.35
N LEU A 308 10.92 1.68 8.43
CA LEU A 308 11.21 0.88 9.61
C LEU A 308 11.74 1.77 10.75
N PRO A 309 10.99 2.01 11.85
CA PRO A 309 11.37 2.98 12.89
C PRO A 309 12.75 2.75 13.47
N LEU A 310 13.05 1.52 13.91
CA LEU A 310 14.35 1.19 14.52
C LEU A 310 15.55 1.56 13.61
N ALA A 311 15.39 1.35 12.30
CA ALA A 311 16.43 1.66 11.34
C ALA A 311 16.59 3.18 11.16
N LEU A 312 15.49 3.91 11.08
CA LEU A 312 15.49 5.37 10.98
C LEU A 312 16.17 6.01 12.20
N GLN A 313 15.85 5.54 13.41
CA GLN A 313 16.45 6.03 14.65
C GLN A 313 17.96 5.75 14.70
N ALA A 314 18.38 4.51 14.38
CA ALA A 314 19.79 4.13 14.41
C ALA A 314 20.63 4.92 13.39
N ILE A 315 20.11 5.06 12.16
CA ILE A 315 20.82 5.78 11.10
C ILE A 315 20.83 7.28 11.40
N GLY A 316 19.70 7.88 11.78
CA GLY A 316 19.62 9.29 12.16
C GLY A 316 20.59 9.63 13.27
N SER A 317 20.57 8.85 14.36
CA SER A 317 21.50 9.04 15.49
C SER A 317 22.98 8.92 15.08
N SER A 318 23.29 8.05 14.11
CA SER A 318 24.67 7.92 13.58
C SER A 318 25.14 9.13 12.77
N LEU A 319 24.20 9.92 12.24
CA LEU A 319 24.43 11.09 11.41
C LEU A 319 24.28 12.42 12.16
N PHE A 320 23.69 12.42 13.37
CA PHE A 320 23.40 13.61 14.17
C PHE A 320 24.56 14.61 14.30
N PHE A 321 25.78 14.12 14.54
CA PHE A 321 26.97 14.97 14.68
C PHE A 321 27.80 15.13 13.38
N ARG A 322 27.31 14.64 12.24
CA ARG A 322 28.05 14.61 10.97
C ARG A 322 27.61 15.76 10.06
N LYS A 323 28.43 16.81 10.01
CA LYS A 323 28.20 18.01 9.17
C LYS A 323 28.76 17.91 7.75
N GLU A 324 29.46 16.82 7.43
CA GLU A 324 30.07 16.61 6.12
C GLU A 324 29.08 15.90 5.18
N LYS A 325 28.62 16.58 4.13
CA LYS A 325 27.68 16.03 3.15
C LYS A 325 28.16 14.72 2.52
N LYS A 326 29.48 14.58 2.31
CA LYS A 326 30.09 13.36 1.80
C LYS A 326 29.83 12.13 2.70
N VAL A 327 29.80 12.30 4.02
CA VAL A 327 29.51 11.19 4.96
C VAL A 327 28.07 10.70 4.79
N TRP A 328 27.13 11.60 4.48
CA TRP A 328 25.75 11.26 4.21
C TRP A 328 25.58 10.54 2.87
N GLU A 329 26.30 10.98 1.83
CA GLU A 329 26.38 10.32 0.53
C GLU A 329 26.95 8.89 0.68
N ASP A 330 28.09 8.74 1.36
CA ASP A 330 28.73 7.45 1.64
C ASP A 330 27.80 6.52 2.45
N MET A 331 27.07 7.06 3.44
CA MET A 331 26.08 6.32 4.22
C MET A 331 24.93 5.82 3.34
N LEU A 332 24.37 6.69 2.50
CA LEU A 332 23.29 6.33 1.58
C LEU A 332 23.74 5.25 0.58
N GLU A 333 24.95 5.38 0.02
CA GLU A 333 25.53 4.36 -0.86
C GLU A 333 25.74 3.03 -0.15
N LYS A 334 26.17 3.05 1.12
CA LYS A 334 26.31 1.84 1.94
C LYS A 334 24.95 1.19 2.22
N LEU A 335 23.92 1.97 2.55
CA LEU A 335 22.57 1.49 2.81
C LEU A 335 21.91 0.89 1.58
N ARG A 336 22.23 1.39 0.38
CA ARG A 336 21.80 0.77 -0.89
C ARG A 336 22.37 -0.64 -1.10
N LYS A 337 23.47 -1.00 -0.42
CA LYS A 337 24.15 -2.30 -0.55
C LYS A 337 23.79 -3.26 0.58
N THR A 338 23.78 -2.78 1.82
CA THR A 338 23.58 -3.60 3.02
C THR A 338 22.80 -2.85 4.09
N PRO A 339 21.93 -3.52 4.88
CA PRO A 339 21.22 -2.88 5.97
C PRO A 339 22.17 -2.41 7.09
N HIS A 340 21.72 -1.45 7.88
CA HIS A 340 22.47 -0.98 9.04
C HIS A 340 22.68 -2.11 10.06
N ARG A 341 23.85 -2.14 10.73
CA ARG A 341 24.27 -3.25 11.62
C ARG A 341 23.26 -3.55 12.73
N ASP A 342 22.71 -2.51 13.35
CA ASP A 342 21.76 -2.65 14.47
C ASP A 342 20.41 -3.23 14.01
N VAL A 343 20.05 -2.99 12.75
CA VAL A 343 18.85 -3.54 12.12
C VAL A 343 19.07 -5.00 11.75
N LEU A 344 20.23 -5.31 11.17
CA LEU A 344 20.63 -6.69 10.84
C LEU A 344 20.52 -7.59 12.07
N GLY A 345 21.05 -7.18 13.22
CA GLY A 345 20.98 -7.96 14.45
C GLY A 345 19.55 -8.30 14.86
N LYS A 346 18.62 -7.34 14.81
CA LYS A 346 17.22 -7.55 15.23
C LYS A 346 16.41 -8.38 14.24
N LEU A 347 16.65 -8.23 12.94
CA LEU A 347 15.98 -9.03 11.91
C LEU A 347 16.54 -10.45 11.82
N ARG A 348 17.85 -10.62 12.04
CA ARG A 348 18.52 -11.92 12.03
C ARG A 348 17.96 -12.89 13.06
N ILE A 349 17.52 -12.42 14.22
CA ILE A 349 16.81 -13.24 15.23
C ILE A 349 15.62 -13.99 14.61
N SER A 350 14.89 -13.34 13.71
CA SER A 350 13.73 -13.96 13.07
C SER A 350 14.15 -15.04 12.07
N TYR A 351 15.27 -14.85 11.36
CA TYR A 351 15.85 -15.81 10.39
C TYR A 351 16.47 -17.02 11.09
N ASP A 352 17.27 -16.79 12.14
CA ASP A 352 17.94 -17.86 12.89
C ASP A 352 16.94 -18.81 13.56
N ALA A 353 15.71 -18.36 13.79
CA ALA A 353 14.60 -19.16 14.34
C ALA A 353 13.86 -20.03 13.30
N LEU A 354 14.23 -19.97 12.01
CA LEU A 354 13.66 -20.79 10.94
C LEU A 354 14.33 -22.16 10.85
N GLU A 355 13.60 -23.16 10.37
CA GLU A 355 14.15 -24.47 10.02
C GLU A 355 14.97 -24.40 8.72
N MET A 356 15.78 -25.42 8.46
CA MET A 356 16.72 -25.44 7.33
C MET A 356 16.04 -25.22 5.97
N ASP A 357 14.91 -25.86 5.69
CA ASP A 357 14.19 -25.72 4.42
C ASP A 357 13.57 -24.31 4.27
N GLN A 358 13.01 -23.77 5.36
CA GLN A 358 12.49 -22.41 5.44
C GLN A 358 13.59 -21.36 5.21
N GLN A 359 14.78 -21.56 5.77
CA GLN A 359 15.95 -20.70 5.54
C GLN A 359 16.35 -20.71 4.06
N GLN A 360 16.46 -21.89 3.45
CA GLN A 360 16.81 -22.00 2.02
C GLN A 360 15.77 -21.29 1.13
N ILE A 361 14.47 -21.47 1.41
CA ILE A 361 13.39 -20.79 0.67
C ILE A 361 13.45 -19.28 0.87
N PHE A 362 13.69 -18.80 2.10
CA PHE A 362 13.86 -17.38 2.39
C PHE A 362 15.01 -16.76 1.58
N LEU A 363 16.17 -17.41 1.54
CA LEU A 363 17.33 -16.95 0.75
C LEU A 363 17.04 -16.97 -0.75
N ASP A 364 16.41 -18.04 -1.24
CA ASP A 364 16.04 -18.16 -2.66
C ASP A 364 15.07 -17.02 -3.06
N VAL A 365 14.10 -16.68 -2.21
CA VAL A 365 13.19 -15.55 -2.44
C VAL A 365 13.94 -14.22 -2.41
N ALA A 366 14.73 -13.95 -1.38
CA ALA A 366 15.46 -12.69 -1.21
C ALA A 366 16.42 -12.39 -2.38
N CYS A 367 17.05 -13.42 -2.95
CA CYS A 367 18.00 -13.27 -4.03
C CYS A 367 17.32 -13.21 -5.41
N PHE A 368 16.31 -14.04 -5.69
CA PHE A 368 15.86 -14.29 -7.06
C PHE A 368 14.36 -14.16 -7.32
N PHE A 369 13.50 -14.42 -6.32
CA PHE A 369 12.06 -14.58 -6.57
C PHE A 369 11.18 -13.40 -6.14
N ILE A 370 11.74 -12.29 -5.66
CA ILE A 370 10.95 -11.07 -5.43
C ILE A 370 10.32 -10.61 -6.75
N GLY A 371 9.02 -10.36 -6.72
CA GLY A 371 8.25 -10.00 -7.92
C GLY A 371 8.15 -11.13 -8.93
N GLN A 372 8.32 -12.39 -8.52
CA GLN A 372 8.08 -13.58 -9.36
C GLN A 372 6.88 -14.37 -8.84
N ASN A 373 6.20 -15.08 -9.75
CA ASN A 373 5.07 -15.93 -9.40
C ASN A 373 5.55 -17.19 -8.67
N LYS A 374 4.94 -17.51 -7.51
CA LYS A 374 5.39 -18.63 -6.66
C LYS A 374 5.26 -20.02 -7.29
N ALA A 375 4.40 -20.21 -8.29
CA ALA A 375 4.03 -21.53 -8.79
C ALA A 375 5.23 -22.34 -9.32
N ASN A 376 6.11 -21.71 -10.11
CA ASN A 376 7.27 -22.40 -10.68
C ASN A 376 8.30 -22.77 -9.60
N SER A 377 8.49 -21.91 -8.59
CA SER A 377 9.43 -22.16 -7.49
C SER A 377 9.02 -23.34 -6.61
N ILE A 378 7.71 -23.56 -6.41
CA ILE A 378 7.18 -24.69 -5.64
C ILE A 378 7.63 -26.03 -6.23
N TYR A 379 7.59 -26.19 -7.57
CA TYR A 379 8.05 -27.43 -8.22
C TYR A 379 9.51 -27.73 -7.90
N VAL A 380 10.37 -26.70 -7.95
CA VAL A 380 11.79 -26.87 -7.68
C VAL A 380 12.04 -27.22 -6.22
N TRP A 381 11.41 -26.51 -5.28
CA TRP A 381 11.58 -26.77 -3.85
C TRP A 381 11.07 -28.16 -3.44
N LYS A 382 9.98 -28.65 -4.05
CA LYS A 382 9.51 -30.04 -3.83
C LYS A 382 10.54 -31.07 -4.28
N ASP A 383 11.15 -30.91 -5.46
CA ASP A 383 12.19 -31.85 -5.92
C ASP A 383 13.53 -31.70 -5.15
N CYS A 384 13.75 -30.57 -4.48
CA CYS A 384 14.81 -30.42 -3.47
C CYS A 384 14.51 -31.14 -2.14
N GLY A 385 13.31 -31.71 -1.96
CA GLY A 385 12.88 -32.36 -0.72
C GLY A 385 12.42 -31.38 0.36
N PHE A 386 12.12 -30.14 0.01
CA PHE A 386 11.58 -29.14 0.94
C PHE A 386 10.06 -29.25 1.05
N SER A 387 9.50 -28.61 2.08
CA SER A 387 8.04 -28.48 2.27
C SER A 387 7.57 -27.06 1.93
N PRO A 388 7.52 -26.65 0.64
CA PRO A 388 7.38 -25.25 0.28
C PRO A 388 6.05 -24.62 0.72
N GLU A 389 4.94 -25.35 0.68
CA GLU A 389 3.65 -24.81 1.14
C GLU A 389 3.69 -24.45 2.64
N TYR A 390 4.24 -25.35 3.46
CA TYR A 390 4.40 -25.12 4.89
C TYR A 390 5.41 -24.01 5.17
N ALA A 391 6.56 -24.02 4.47
CA ALA A 391 7.58 -23.00 4.64
C ALA A 391 7.10 -21.59 4.23
N ILE A 392 6.40 -21.46 3.10
CA ILE A 392 5.81 -20.18 2.67
C ILE A 392 4.79 -19.70 3.70
N ASP A 393 3.92 -20.57 4.23
CA ASP A 393 2.97 -20.21 5.28
C ASP A 393 3.71 -19.70 6.54
N ILE A 394 4.81 -20.34 6.94
CA ILE A 394 5.62 -19.90 8.08
C ILE A 394 6.22 -18.52 7.83
N LEU A 395 6.81 -18.29 6.65
CA LEU A 395 7.41 -17.01 6.29
C LEU A 395 6.37 -15.87 6.24
N ILE A 396 5.16 -16.15 5.74
CA ILE A 396 4.04 -15.18 5.75
C ILE A 396 3.62 -14.87 7.19
N ASN A 397 3.40 -15.90 8.01
CA ASN A 397 2.96 -15.71 9.39
C ASN A 397 4.00 -14.99 10.26
N ARG A 398 5.29 -15.08 9.91
CA ARG A 398 6.40 -14.33 10.52
C ARG A 398 6.65 -12.95 9.91
N CYS A 399 5.76 -12.50 9.01
CA CYS A 399 5.84 -11.21 8.32
C CYS A 399 7.13 -11.01 7.51
N MET A 400 7.77 -12.09 7.07
CA MET A 400 9.01 -12.03 6.28
C MET A 400 8.73 -11.85 4.79
N ILE A 401 7.64 -12.44 4.31
CA ILE A 401 7.15 -12.32 2.93
C ILE A 401 5.65 -12.05 2.94
N LYS A 402 5.14 -11.48 1.86
CA LYS A 402 3.71 -11.42 1.52
C LYS A 402 3.53 -12.04 0.13
N ILE A 403 2.35 -12.60 -0.13
CA ILE A 403 1.92 -12.94 -1.48
C ILE A 403 0.91 -11.88 -1.88
N ILE A 404 1.28 -11.04 -2.84
CA ILE A 404 0.41 -9.99 -3.38
C ILE A 404 -0.39 -10.54 -4.55
N ASP A 405 -1.15 -9.68 -5.22
CA ASP A 405 -1.97 -10.05 -6.38
C ASP A 405 -1.15 -10.83 -7.43
N ASP A 406 -1.83 -11.69 -8.19
CA ASP A 406 -1.23 -12.61 -9.16
C ASP A 406 -0.26 -13.67 -8.58
N ASN A 407 -0.36 -13.98 -7.28
CA ASN A 407 0.50 -14.96 -6.59
C ASN A 407 2.00 -14.59 -6.61
N MET A 408 2.31 -13.30 -6.60
CA MET A 408 3.69 -12.79 -6.68
C MET A 408 4.31 -12.68 -5.28
N PHE A 409 5.58 -13.07 -5.14
CA PHE A 409 6.31 -12.88 -3.89
C PHE A 409 6.65 -11.41 -3.67
N TRP A 410 6.33 -10.90 -2.49
CA TRP A 410 6.78 -9.62 -1.98
C TRP A 410 7.58 -9.85 -0.70
N MET A 411 8.68 -9.14 -0.53
CA MET A 411 9.52 -9.19 0.68
C MET A 411 9.95 -7.76 1.00
N HIS A 412 9.89 -7.39 2.27
CA HIS A 412 10.33 -6.07 2.73
C HIS A 412 11.83 -5.88 2.41
N ASP A 413 12.22 -4.69 1.96
CA ASP A 413 13.58 -4.37 1.50
C ASP A 413 14.65 -4.77 2.53
N GLN A 414 14.43 -4.48 3.82
CA GLN A 414 15.34 -4.87 4.89
C GLN A 414 15.50 -6.40 5.06
N PHE A 415 14.46 -7.21 4.84
CA PHE A 415 14.57 -8.67 4.85
C PHE A 415 15.26 -9.19 3.58
N ARG A 416 14.98 -8.59 2.41
CA ARG A 416 15.69 -8.88 1.17
C ARG A 416 17.18 -8.68 1.33
N ASP A 417 17.56 -7.53 1.88
CA ASP A 417 18.95 -7.12 2.01
C ASP A 417 19.66 -7.91 3.13
N LEU A 418 18.95 -8.32 4.19
CA LEU A 418 19.42 -9.33 5.15
C LEU A 418 19.71 -10.67 4.46
N GLY A 419 18.75 -11.20 3.69
CA GLY A 419 18.89 -12.47 2.98
C GLY A 419 20.06 -12.46 2.00
N ARG A 420 20.22 -11.38 1.24
CA ARG A 420 21.39 -11.15 0.38
C ARG A 420 22.68 -11.07 1.19
N THR A 421 22.71 -10.36 2.30
CA THR A 421 23.91 -10.30 3.17
C THR A 421 24.32 -11.70 3.66
N ILE A 422 23.37 -12.51 4.12
CA ILE A 422 23.62 -13.89 4.57
C ILE A 422 24.11 -14.76 3.41
N ALA A 423 23.45 -14.69 2.25
CA ALA A 423 23.84 -15.47 1.09
C ALA A 423 25.25 -15.12 0.57
N ASN A 424 25.68 -13.86 0.71
CA ASN A 424 27.05 -13.43 0.39
C ASN A 424 28.07 -13.95 1.42
N GLN A 425 27.73 -13.93 2.72
CA GLN A 425 28.58 -14.49 3.79
C GLN A 425 28.82 -16.00 3.61
N GLU A 426 27.75 -16.73 3.27
CA GLU A 426 27.82 -18.17 2.99
C GLU A 426 28.39 -18.49 1.60
N ARG A 427 28.54 -17.49 0.73
CA ARG A 427 28.86 -17.64 -0.70
C ARG A 427 27.98 -18.71 -1.35
N SER A 428 26.67 -18.65 -1.10
CA SER A 428 25.71 -19.69 -1.50
C SER A 428 24.79 -19.28 -2.66
N ARG A 429 24.49 -17.99 -2.82
CA ARG A 429 23.76 -17.43 -3.97
C ARG A 429 24.57 -16.29 -4.56
N LEU A 430 24.74 -16.27 -5.88
CA LEU A 430 25.45 -15.20 -6.58
C LEU A 430 24.46 -14.48 -7.50
N TRP A 431 24.30 -13.17 -7.33
CA TRP A 431 23.42 -12.32 -8.13
C TRP A 431 24.10 -11.03 -8.63
N ALA A 432 25.26 -10.66 -8.06
CA ALA A 432 26.02 -9.50 -8.52
C ALA A 432 26.95 -9.90 -9.66
N THR A 433 26.84 -9.22 -10.80
CA THR A 433 27.57 -9.54 -12.04
C THR A 433 29.09 -9.57 -11.84
N ASP A 434 29.65 -8.61 -11.11
CA ASP A 434 31.09 -8.57 -10.80
C ASP A 434 31.55 -9.76 -9.97
N ASP A 435 30.84 -10.07 -8.89
CA ASP A 435 31.16 -11.22 -8.04
C ASP A 435 31.09 -12.52 -8.84
N ILE A 436 30.08 -12.68 -9.71
CA ILE A 436 29.95 -13.87 -10.56
C ILE A 436 31.12 -13.99 -11.54
N ILE A 437 31.53 -12.90 -12.19
CA ILE A 437 32.67 -12.92 -13.13
C ILE A 437 33.97 -13.29 -12.39
N CYS A 438 34.17 -12.73 -11.19
CA CYS A 438 35.32 -13.09 -10.34
C CYS A 438 35.31 -14.59 -9.96
N GLU A 439 34.16 -15.14 -9.57
CA GLU A 439 34.06 -16.56 -9.23
C GLU A 439 34.20 -17.48 -10.47
N LEU A 440 33.71 -17.07 -11.64
CA LEU A 440 33.87 -17.81 -12.90
C LEU A 440 35.31 -17.82 -13.42
N THR A 441 36.11 -16.80 -13.11
CA THR A 441 37.54 -16.72 -13.49
C THR A 441 38.45 -17.46 -12.52
N SER A 442 38.04 -17.63 -11.26
CA SER A 442 38.75 -18.41 -10.24
C SER A 442 38.86 -19.90 -10.61
N THR A 443 40.01 -20.53 -10.32
CA THR A 443 40.27 -21.96 -10.57
C THR A 443 39.76 -22.89 -9.46
N GLU A 444 39.28 -22.34 -8.35
CA GLU A 444 38.82 -23.13 -7.20
C GLU A 444 37.44 -23.76 -7.42
N ILE A 445 37.20 -24.90 -6.76
CA ILE A 445 35.89 -25.53 -6.72
C ILE A 445 34.98 -24.76 -5.74
N LYS A 446 33.85 -24.27 -6.23
CA LYS A 446 32.89 -23.45 -5.48
C LYS A 446 31.75 -24.31 -4.94
N GLY A 447 32.08 -25.17 -3.98
CA GLY A 447 31.14 -26.15 -3.41
C GLY A 447 29.96 -25.55 -2.63
N SER A 448 30.09 -24.33 -2.12
CA SER A 448 29.01 -23.63 -1.37
C SER A 448 27.94 -23.04 -2.27
N VAL A 449 28.27 -22.71 -3.52
CA VAL A 449 27.39 -21.99 -4.44
C VAL A 449 26.30 -22.92 -4.96
N GLN A 450 25.05 -22.52 -4.73
CA GLN A 450 23.83 -23.24 -5.13
C GLN A 450 23.06 -22.51 -6.22
N ALA A 451 23.31 -21.22 -6.46
CA ALA A 451 22.55 -20.44 -7.42
C ALA A 451 23.40 -19.34 -8.06
N ILE A 452 23.26 -19.17 -9.37
CA ILE A 452 23.90 -18.10 -10.14
C ILE A 452 22.84 -17.39 -10.98
N CYS A 453 22.80 -16.05 -10.89
CA CYS A 453 22.05 -15.20 -11.80
C CYS A 453 22.98 -14.16 -12.41
N LEU A 454 23.40 -14.41 -13.65
CA LEU A 454 24.25 -13.51 -14.41
C LEU A 454 23.40 -12.73 -15.41
N LEU A 455 23.27 -11.43 -15.17
CA LEU A 455 22.64 -10.48 -16.06
C LEU A 455 23.73 -9.63 -16.70
N ALA A 456 23.97 -9.77 -18.00
CA ALA A 456 24.88 -8.87 -18.70
C ALA A 456 24.21 -7.50 -18.84
N GLU A 457 24.90 -6.43 -18.40
CA GLU A 457 24.41 -5.07 -18.56
C GLU A 457 24.57 -4.64 -20.02
N ILE A 458 23.44 -4.28 -20.64
CA ILE A 458 23.23 -4.09 -22.09
C ILE A 458 24.11 -2.98 -22.71
N TRP A 459 24.81 -2.17 -21.90
CA TRP A 459 25.42 -0.91 -22.35
C TRP A 459 26.89 -0.69 -21.97
N THR A 460 27.51 -1.55 -21.14
CA THR A 460 28.80 -1.22 -20.49
C THR A 460 29.90 -2.28 -20.63
N ARG A 461 29.62 -3.50 -21.09
CA ARG A 461 30.60 -4.62 -21.08
C ARG A 461 30.63 -5.42 -22.40
N PRO A 462 31.79 -6.01 -22.77
CA PRO A 462 31.85 -6.98 -23.85
C PRO A 462 30.98 -8.22 -23.52
N PHE A 463 30.49 -8.91 -24.55
CA PHE A 463 29.72 -10.14 -24.40
C PHE A 463 30.44 -11.15 -23.50
N ILE A 464 29.75 -11.61 -22.47
CA ILE A 464 30.32 -12.57 -21.51
C ILE A 464 30.11 -13.98 -22.08
N THR A 465 31.21 -14.72 -22.23
CA THR A 465 31.16 -16.16 -22.56
C THR A 465 31.39 -16.98 -21.31
N VAL A 466 30.46 -17.89 -21.02
CA VAL A 466 30.56 -18.87 -19.94
C VAL A 466 30.79 -20.24 -20.55
N THR A 467 31.93 -20.84 -20.20
CA THR A 467 32.33 -22.15 -20.70
C THR A 467 31.88 -23.27 -19.77
N SER A 468 31.69 -24.47 -20.34
CA SER A 468 31.44 -25.69 -19.57
C SER A 468 32.48 -25.95 -18.48
N GLU A 469 33.76 -25.70 -18.73
CA GLU A 469 34.86 -25.86 -17.75
C GLU A 469 34.72 -24.94 -16.54
N GLN A 470 34.20 -23.73 -16.74
CA GLN A 470 33.91 -22.81 -15.63
C GLN A 470 32.72 -23.30 -14.82
N LEU A 471 31.63 -23.73 -15.48
CA LEU A 471 30.42 -24.21 -14.79
C LEU A 471 30.63 -25.55 -14.06
N LYS A 472 31.59 -26.39 -14.50
CA LYS A 472 31.99 -27.62 -13.78
C LYS A 472 32.50 -27.34 -12.35
N ARG A 473 33.01 -26.13 -12.08
CA ARG A 473 33.50 -25.72 -10.76
C ARG A 473 32.38 -25.48 -9.73
N PHE A 474 31.11 -25.51 -10.15
CA PHE A 474 29.92 -25.30 -9.31
C PHE A 474 29.10 -26.60 -9.17
N PRO A 475 29.62 -27.62 -8.46
CA PRO A 475 29.02 -28.96 -8.43
C PRO A 475 27.65 -29.04 -7.73
N ASN A 476 27.31 -28.03 -6.92
CA ASN A 476 26.07 -27.98 -6.14
C ASN A 476 25.01 -27.01 -6.69
N LEU A 477 25.18 -26.55 -7.93
CA LEU A 477 24.29 -25.58 -8.55
C LEU A 477 22.88 -26.16 -8.76
N ARG A 478 21.89 -25.54 -8.13
CA ARG A 478 20.45 -25.80 -8.26
C ARG A 478 19.78 -24.84 -9.26
N PHE A 479 20.25 -23.59 -9.33
CA PHE A 479 19.71 -22.56 -10.22
C PHE A 479 20.78 -21.95 -11.11
N LEU A 480 20.49 -21.82 -12.40
CA LEU A 480 21.35 -21.16 -13.38
C LEU A 480 20.52 -20.21 -14.23
N TRP A 481 20.68 -18.91 -14.02
CA TRP A 481 20.03 -17.86 -14.81
C TRP A 481 21.10 -17.07 -15.57
N LEU A 482 20.97 -17.05 -16.89
CA LEU A 482 21.92 -16.38 -17.77
C LEU A 482 21.13 -15.50 -18.75
N SER A 483 21.41 -14.20 -18.74
CA SER A 483 20.84 -13.23 -19.68
C SER A 483 21.93 -12.54 -20.47
N ASP A 484 21.85 -12.63 -21.80
CA ASP A 484 22.81 -12.06 -22.75
C ASP A 484 24.25 -12.59 -22.57
N VAL A 485 24.36 -13.90 -22.29
CA VAL A 485 25.62 -14.60 -22.05
C VAL A 485 25.75 -15.80 -23.00
N THR A 486 26.85 -15.86 -23.75
CA THR A 486 27.14 -17.02 -24.61
C THR A 486 27.50 -18.24 -23.75
N CYS A 487 26.76 -19.33 -23.90
CA CYS A 487 27.08 -20.60 -23.25
C CYS A 487 27.81 -21.51 -24.23
N GLN A 488 29.05 -21.91 -23.92
CA GLN A 488 29.90 -22.62 -24.87
C GLN A 488 30.58 -23.87 -24.30
N GLY A 489 30.67 -24.92 -25.12
CA GLY A 489 31.46 -26.13 -24.85
C GLY A 489 30.66 -27.36 -24.45
N ASP A 490 31.35 -28.42 -24.01
CA ASP A 490 30.76 -29.73 -23.71
C ASP A 490 30.35 -29.87 -22.24
N PHE A 491 29.04 -29.94 -22.01
CA PHE A 491 28.42 -30.05 -20.69
C PHE A 491 28.25 -31.48 -20.18
N THR A 492 28.90 -32.46 -20.82
CA THR A 492 28.90 -33.85 -20.35
C THR A 492 29.32 -33.94 -18.88
N GLY A 493 28.45 -34.52 -18.03
CA GLY A 493 28.69 -34.68 -16.60
C GLY A 493 28.62 -33.39 -15.77
N CYS A 494 28.31 -32.24 -16.38
CA CYS A 494 28.16 -30.96 -15.71
C CYS A 494 26.72 -30.74 -15.19
N LEU A 495 26.54 -29.84 -14.21
CA LEU A 495 25.22 -29.38 -13.74
C LEU A 495 24.27 -30.50 -13.24
N SER A 496 24.83 -31.58 -12.67
CA SER A 496 24.06 -32.76 -12.26
C SER A 496 22.98 -32.50 -11.19
N LYS A 497 23.15 -31.47 -10.35
CA LYS A 497 22.18 -31.06 -9.33
C LYS A 497 21.22 -29.95 -9.78
N LEU A 498 21.33 -29.49 -11.03
CA LEU A 498 20.54 -28.37 -11.54
C LEU A 498 19.06 -28.72 -11.56
N LYS A 499 18.24 -27.79 -11.07
CA LYS A 499 16.77 -27.91 -10.96
C LYS A 499 16.03 -26.88 -11.79
N TRP A 500 16.62 -25.69 -11.96
CA TRP A 500 16.06 -24.62 -12.78
C TRP A 500 17.13 -24.01 -13.67
N ILE A 501 16.86 -23.97 -14.98
CA ILE A 501 17.64 -23.18 -15.93
C ILE A 501 16.77 -22.09 -16.56
N ASN A 502 17.29 -20.87 -16.60
CA ASN A 502 16.67 -19.73 -17.27
C ASN A 502 17.70 -19.10 -18.21
N LEU A 503 17.40 -19.07 -19.49
CA LEU A 503 18.30 -18.55 -20.52
C LEU A 503 17.57 -17.48 -21.32
N HIS A 504 18.15 -16.29 -21.38
CA HIS A 504 17.50 -15.10 -21.94
C HIS A 504 18.43 -14.40 -22.97
N TYR A 505 18.00 -14.35 -24.24
CA TYR A 505 18.73 -13.82 -25.38
C TYR A 505 17.88 -12.81 -26.21
N PRO A 506 17.62 -11.61 -25.70
CA PRO A 506 16.73 -10.61 -26.30
C PRO A 506 17.07 -10.23 -27.75
N THR A 507 16.03 -9.86 -28.49
CA THR A 507 16.05 -9.55 -29.93
C THR A 507 16.59 -8.16 -30.30
N ILE A 508 16.85 -7.29 -29.33
CA ILE A 508 16.96 -5.85 -29.57
C ILE A 508 18.42 -5.40 -29.47
N HIS A 509 19.18 -5.55 -30.54
CA HIS A 509 20.32 -4.64 -30.79
C HIS A 509 20.17 -4.03 -32.18
N PRO A 510 19.50 -2.87 -32.31
CA PRO A 510 19.26 -2.20 -33.59
C PRO A 510 20.54 -1.72 -34.29
N PHE A 511 21.69 -1.73 -33.59
CA PHE A 511 22.94 -1.11 -34.02
C PHE A 511 24.13 -2.09 -34.16
N LEU A 512 23.93 -3.39 -33.94
CA LEU A 512 24.99 -4.40 -34.05
C LEU A 512 24.75 -5.33 -35.25
N GLN A 513 25.82 -5.64 -36.00
CA GLN A 513 25.79 -6.63 -37.07
C GLN A 513 25.44 -8.01 -36.50
N ARG A 514 24.67 -8.82 -37.25
CA ARG A 514 24.16 -10.16 -36.86
C ARG A 514 25.23 -11.14 -36.32
N GLU A 515 26.51 -10.91 -36.62
CA GLU A 515 27.62 -11.81 -36.28
C GLU A 515 28.07 -11.75 -34.81
N HIS A 516 27.59 -10.79 -34.01
CA HIS A 516 28.05 -10.60 -32.62
C HIS A 516 26.98 -10.85 -31.55
N HIS A 517 25.82 -11.41 -31.89
CA HIS A 517 24.81 -11.74 -30.87
C HIS A 517 25.22 -12.97 -30.03
N PRO A 518 24.99 -12.96 -28.70
CA PRO A 518 25.28 -14.11 -27.87
C PRO A 518 24.42 -15.31 -28.30
N ARG A 519 25.06 -16.49 -28.39
CA ARG A 519 24.44 -17.72 -28.89
C ARG A 519 24.49 -18.83 -27.85
N PHE A 520 23.58 -19.78 -28.00
CA PHE A 520 23.63 -21.03 -27.26
C PHE A 520 24.47 -22.06 -28.04
N GLU A 521 25.72 -22.28 -27.61
CA GLU A 521 26.69 -23.19 -28.25
C GLU A 521 27.09 -24.35 -27.32
N ALA A 522 26.20 -24.72 -26.41
CA ALA A 522 26.42 -25.82 -25.48
C ALA A 522 26.10 -27.16 -26.13
N THR A 523 27.03 -28.12 -26.04
CA THR A 523 26.82 -29.49 -26.49
C THR A 523 26.65 -30.43 -25.30
N ASN A 524 25.90 -31.52 -25.49
CA ASN A 524 25.63 -32.57 -24.48
C ASN A 524 25.04 -32.07 -23.15
N LEU A 525 24.40 -30.90 -23.12
CA LEU A 525 23.70 -30.42 -21.93
C LEU A 525 22.41 -31.24 -21.70
N ARG A 526 22.50 -32.27 -20.85
CA ARG A 526 21.36 -33.14 -20.53
C ARG A 526 20.63 -32.66 -19.27
N LEU A 527 19.40 -32.22 -19.43
CA LEU A 527 18.57 -31.67 -18.35
C LEU A 527 17.80 -32.75 -17.55
N GLN A 528 18.45 -33.89 -17.25
CA GLN A 528 17.78 -35.05 -16.63
C GLN A 528 17.15 -34.74 -15.27
N ASN A 529 17.81 -33.90 -14.46
CA ASN A 529 17.37 -33.56 -13.11
C ASN A 529 16.64 -32.20 -13.02
N VAL A 530 16.47 -31.51 -14.15
CA VAL A 530 15.87 -30.19 -14.20
C VAL A 530 14.36 -30.31 -14.19
N VAL A 531 13.74 -29.44 -13.40
CA VAL A 531 12.30 -29.39 -13.17
C VAL A 531 11.67 -28.22 -13.92
N VAL A 532 12.39 -27.10 -14.05
CA VAL A 532 11.90 -25.89 -14.73
C VAL A 532 12.92 -25.42 -15.76
N VAL A 533 12.46 -25.24 -16.99
CA VAL A 533 13.23 -24.71 -18.11
C VAL A 533 12.51 -23.48 -18.66
N ASN A 534 13.19 -22.34 -18.67
CA ASN A 534 12.73 -21.13 -19.32
C ASN A 534 13.74 -20.72 -20.40
N LEU A 535 13.29 -20.67 -21.65
CA LEU A 535 14.08 -20.22 -22.79
C LEU A 535 13.42 -18.97 -23.36
N PHE A 536 14.17 -17.87 -23.41
CA PHE A 536 13.71 -16.60 -23.93
C PHE A 536 14.64 -16.10 -25.03
N GLY A 537 14.05 -15.66 -26.15
CA GLY A 537 14.75 -14.95 -27.20
C GLY A 537 15.25 -15.81 -28.35
N VAL A 538 15.96 -15.19 -29.29
CA VAL A 538 16.24 -15.74 -30.64
C VAL A 538 17.52 -16.57 -30.74
N GLY A 539 18.26 -16.70 -29.64
CA GLY A 539 19.51 -17.46 -29.60
C GLY A 539 19.36 -18.98 -29.63
N PHE A 540 18.14 -19.51 -29.78
CA PHE A 540 17.84 -20.94 -29.80
C PHE A 540 17.35 -21.40 -31.17
N THR A 541 17.79 -22.57 -31.62
CA THR A 541 17.23 -23.32 -32.75
C THR A 541 16.20 -24.37 -32.31
N GLU A 542 15.32 -24.83 -33.20
CA GLU A 542 14.37 -25.92 -32.92
C GLU A 542 15.08 -27.23 -32.49
N ASP A 543 16.21 -27.54 -33.13
CA ASP A 543 17.04 -28.71 -32.80
C ASP A 543 17.68 -28.59 -31.42
N GLU A 544 18.17 -27.40 -31.04
CA GLU A 544 18.73 -27.16 -29.71
C GLU A 544 17.67 -27.33 -28.61
N VAL A 545 16.48 -26.77 -28.79
CA VAL A 545 15.36 -26.94 -27.85
C VAL A 545 15.02 -28.42 -27.72
N SER A 546 14.92 -29.13 -28.85
CA SER A 546 14.63 -30.57 -28.88
C SER A 546 15.71 -31.39 -28.18
N LEU A 547 16.99 -31.07 -28.37
CA LEU A 547 18.13 -31.71 -27.71
C LEU A 547 18.13 -31.48 -26.19
N LEU A 548 17.78 -30.26 -25.74
CA LEU A 548 17.75 -29.91 -24.32
C LEU A 548 16.69 -30.68 -23.54
N ILE A 549 15.50 -30.84 -24.13
CA ILE A 549 14.39 -31.56 -23.48
C ILE A 549 14.50 -33.08 -23.65
N LYS A 550 15.35 -33.54 -24.58
CA LYS A 550 15.54 -34.98 -24.84
C LYS A 550 16.12 -35.67 -23.60
N GLY A 551 15.30 -36.52 -22.97
CA GLY A 551 15.67 -37.26 -21.76
C GLY A 551 15.51 -36.45 -20.46
N ALA A 552 14.84 -35.30 -20.49
CA ALA A 552 14.49 -34.52 -19.30
C ALA A 552 13.27 -35.14 -18.57
N THR A 553 13.48 -36.28 -17.91
CA THR A 553 12.41 -37.09 -17.31
C THR A 553 11.75 -36.48 -16.06
N LYS A 554 12.37 -35.46 -15.46
CA LYS A 554 11.85 -34.71 -14.31
C LYS A 554 11.24 -33.35 -14.67
N LEU A 555 11.25 -32.97 -15.95
CA LEU A 555 10.78 -31.66 -16.39
C LEU A 555 9.29 -31.49 -16.09
N LYS A 556 8.94 -30.49 -15.30
CA LYS A 556 7.55 -30.13 -14.92
C LYS A 556 7.06 -28.89 -15.64
N VAL A 557 7.95 -27.91 -15.88
CA VAL A 557 7.60 -26.64 -16.51
C VAL A 557 8.55 -26.34 -17.67
N LEU A 558 7.98 -26.07 -18.84
CA LEU A 558 8.72 -25.61 -20.02
C LEU A 558 8.11 -24.30 -20.52
N THR A 559 8.92 -23.25 -20.54
CA THR A 559 8.55 -21.93 -21.09
C THR A 559 9.42 -21.62 -22.28
N LEU A 560 8.81 -21.39 -23.44
CA LEU A 560 9.44 -20.89 -24.65
C LEU A 560 8.88 -19.51 -24.94
N ARG A 561 9.71 -18.47 -24.96
CA ARG A 561 9.26 -17.11 -25.23
C ARG A 561 10.15 -16.43 -26.27
N LYS A 562 9.58 -15.82 -27.31
CA LYS A 562 10.35 -15.15 -28.37
C LYS A 562 11.43 -16.02 -29.02
N VAL A 563 11.21 -17.34 -29.09
CA VAL A 563 12.12 -18.25 -29.77
C VAL A 563 11.89 -18.11 -31.27
N GLY A 564 12.72 -17.30 -31.94
CA GLY A 564 12.47 -16.86 -33.31
C GLY A 564 12.83 -17.85 -34.41
N SER A 565 13.23 -19.08 -34.09
CA SER A 565 13.52 -20.13 -35.07
C SER A 565 12.50 -21.27 -35.04
N ILE A 566 11.64 -21.32 -34.01
CA ILE A 566 10.76 -22.47 -33.80
C ILE A 566 9.57 -22.39 -34.75
N CYS A 567 9.56 -23.30 -35.73
CA CYS A 567 8.48 -23.44 -36.70
C CYS A 567 7.43 -24.44 -36.22
N ARG A 568 7.91 -25.47 -35.49
CA ARG A 568 7.12 -26.55 -34.93
C ARG A 568 7.49 -26.80 -33.47
N THR A 569 6.53 -27.17 -32.63
CA THR A 569 6.85 -27.54 -31.24
C THR A 569 7.75 -28.78 -31.20
N PRO A 570 8.64 -28.90 -30.21
CA PRO A 570 9.56 -30.04 -30.14
C PRO A 570 8.81 -31.36 -29.91
N THR A 571 9.41 -32.48 -30.32
CA THR A 571 8.81 -33.80 -30.11
C THR A 571 8.89 -34.21 -28.63
N PHE A 572 7.73 -34.44 -28.02
CA PHE A 572 7.62 -34.89 -26.63
C PHE A 572 7.63 -36.42 -26.51
N SER A 573 8.27 -36.93 -25.46
CA SER A 573 8.30 -38.35 -25.14
C SER A 573 7.12 -38.78 -24.26
N GLU A 574 6.73 -40.06 -24.32
CA GLU A 574 5.63 -40.60 -23.51
C GLU A 574 5.91 -40.60 -22.00
N ASN A 575 7.18 -40.63 -21.63
CA ASN A 575 7.63 -40.57 -20.23
C ASN A 575 7.82 -39.13 -19.72
N SER A 576 7.38 -38.13 -20.48
CA SER A 576 7.46 -36.74 -20.06
C SER A 576 6.62 -36.50 -18.80
N SER A 577 7.23 -35.89 -17.78
CA SER A 577 6.56 -35.50 -16.55
C SER A 577 5.95 -34.09 -16.61
N LEU A 578 5.89 -33.48 -17.80
CA LEU A 578 5.55 -32.08 -17.98
C LEU A 578 4.12 -31.78 -17.53
N GLU A 579 3.98 -30.81 -16.63
CA GLU A 579 2.71 -30.35 -16.06
C GLU A 579 2.28 -28.99 -16.62
N LYS A 580 3.25 -28.15 -17.03
CA LYS A 580 3.00 -26.83 -17.61
C LYS A 580 3.85 -26.56 -18.85
N LEU A 581 3.19 -26.20 -19.94
CA LEU A 581 3.82 -25.78 -21.19
C LEU A 581 3.35 -24.36 -21.54
N THR A 582 4.28 -23.42 -21.64
CA THR A 582 4.01 -22.05 -22.08
C THR A 582 4.84 -21.72 -23.30
N ILE A 583 4.18 -21.33 -24.39
CA ILE A 583 4.82 -20.86 -25.62
C ILE A 583 4.28 -19.46 -25.89
N SER A 584 5.14 -18.46 -26.02
CA SER A 584 4.70 -17.06 -26.16
C SER A 584 5.56 -16.27 -27.11
N GLU A 585 4.94 -15.45 -27.96
CA GLU A 585 5.66 -14.55 -28.88
C GLU A 585 6.64 -15.30 -29.82
N CYS A 586 6.39 -16.59 -30.08
CA CYS A 586 7.14 -17.37 -31.08
C CYS A 586 6.50 -17.15 -32.44
N HIS A 587 6.93 -16.11 -33.15
CA HIS A 587 6.21 -15.57 -34.30
C HIS A 587 6.12 -16.52 -35.51
N PHE A 588 7.10 -17.41 -35.71
CA PHE A 588 7.15 -18.38 -36.82
C PHE A 588 6.51 -19.73 -36.52
N LEU A 589 5.99 -19.91 -35.28
CA LEU A 589 5.34 -21.16 -34.90
C LEU A 589 4.01 -21.28 -35.64
N HIS A 590 3.95 -22.20 -36.60
CA HIS A 590 2.75 -22.47 -37.40
C HIS A 590 2.18 -23.87 -37.15
N GLU A 591 2.94 -24.80 -36.57
CA GLU A 591 2.48 -26.15 -36.25
C GLU A 591 2.79 -26.57 -34.81
N ILE A 592 1.86 -27.30 -34.18
CA ILE A 592 2.10 -28.05 -32.94
C ILE A 592 2.21 -29.53 -33.29
N ASP A 593 3.33 -30.15 -32.92
CA ASP A 593 3.60 -31.57 -33.15
C ASP A 593 2.58 -32.46 -32.41
N CYS A 594 2.14 -33.54 -33.06
CA CYS A 594 1.11 -34.44 -32.55
C CYS A 594 1.55 -35.18 -31.27
N SER A 595 2.84 -35.24 -30.95
CA SER A 595 3.35 -35.74 -29.68
C SER A 595 2.85 -34.96 -28.46
N ILE A 596 2.23 -33.78 -28.64
CA ILE A 596 1.55 -33.08 -27.56
C ILE A 596 0.57 -34.00 -26.81
N GLY A 597 -0.14 -34.89 -27.50
CA GLY A 597 -1.07 -35.85 -26.88
C GLY A 597 -0.41 -36.85 -25.92
N LYS A 598 0.91 -37.03 -26.03
CA LYS A 598 1.70 -37.90 -25.14
C LYS A 598 1.94 -37.29 -23.75
N LEU A 599 1.67 -35.98 -23.56
CA LEU A 599 1.90 -35.27 -22.29
C LEU A 599 0.79 -35.53 -21.27
N ARG A 600 0.73 -36.76 -20.74
CA ARG A 600 -0.37 -37.23 -19.86
C ARG A 600 -0.50 -36.47 -18.54
N TRP A 601 0.55 -35.78 -18.08
CA TRP A 601 0.56 -35.01 -16.85
C TRP A 601 0.28 -33.51 -17.06
N LEU A 602 0.10 -33.07 -18.30
CA LEU A 602 -0.10 -31.65 -18.61
C LEU A 602 -1.40 -31.14 -18.01
N THR A 603 -1.30 -30.12 -17.16
CA THR A 603 -2.42 -29.44 -16.49
C THR A 603 -2.62 -28.03 -17.04
N ASP A 604 -1.55 -27.38 -17.51
CA ASP A 604 -1.56 -26.02 -18.04
C ASP A 604 -0.88 -25.97 -19.42
N LEU A 605 -1.64 -25.62 -20.46
CA LEU A 605 -1.13 -25.34 -21.80
C LEU A 605 -1.48 -23.90 -22.18
N SER A 606 -0.47 -23.08 -22.39
CA SER A 606 -0.63 -21.67 -22.78
C SER A 606 0.20 -21.34 -24.01
N ILE A 607 -0.46 -21.03 -25.12
CA ILE A 607 0.16 -20.55 -26.36
C ILE A 607 -0.33 -19.12 -26.60
N ARG A 608 0.58 -18.15 -26.66
CA ARG A 608 0.21 -16.73 -26.74
C ARG A 608 0.97 -15.99 -27.83
N SER A 609 0.32 -15.09 -28.55
CA SER A 609 0.98 -14.20 -29.52
C SER A 609 1.83 -14.96 -30.57
N CYS A 610 1.44 -16.18 -30.93
CA CYS A 610 2.07 -16.97 -32.00
C CYS A 610 1.24 -16.76 -33.28
N TRP A 611 1.64 -15.79 -34.08
CA TRP A 611 0.80 -15.20 -35.14
C TRP A 611 0.69 -16.04 -36.41
N GLU A 612 1.47 -17.12 -36.56
CA GLU A 612 1.37 -18.04 -37.71
C GLU A 612 0.62 -19.34 -37.37
N LEU A 613 0.27 -19.56 -36.10
CA LEU A 613 -0.45 -20.75 -35.68
C LEU A 613 -1.94 -20.66 -36.10
N GLU A 614 -2.31 -21.44 -37.12
CA GLU A 614 -3.67 -21.44 -37.69
C GLU A 614 -4.58 -22.56 -37.17
N LYS A 615 -4.00 -23.66 -36.66
CA LYS A 615 -4.73 -24.88 -36.26
C LYS A 615 -4.12 -25.54 -35.02
N LEU A 616 -4.95 -26.24 -34.26
CA LEU A 616 -4.52 -27.15 -33.18
C LEU A 616 -4.61 -28.61 -33.67
N PRO A 617 -3.69 -29.50 -33.25
CA PRO A 617 -3.75 -30.92 -33.60
C PRO A 617 -4.87 -31.64 -32.84
N GLU A 618 -5.47 -32.67 -33.46
CA GLU A 618 -6.53 -33.49 -32.84
C GLU A 618 -6.07 -34.22 -31.57
N GLN A 619 -4.77 -34.48 -31.45
CA GLN A 619 -4.16 -35.12 -30.29
C GLN A 619 -4.27 -34.28 -29.02
N ILE A 620 -4.67 -33.00 -29.11
CA ILE A 620 -4.92 -32.18 -27.92
C ILE A 620 -6.00 -32.81 -27.02
N GLY A 621 -6.99 -33.52 -27.59
CA GLY A 621 -8.04 -34.21 -26.84
C GLY A 621 -7.56 -35.40 -26.00
N GLU A 622 -6.32 -35.85 -26.20
CA GLU A 622 -5.70 -36.93 -25.42
C GLU A 622 -5.24 -36.45 -24.03
N LEU A 623 -5.15 -35.13 -23.80
CA LEU A 623 -4.67 -34.50 -22.56
C LEU A 623 -5.70 -34.54 -21.42
N LYS A 624 -5.95 -35.73 -20.85
CA LYS A 624 -7.04 -35.95 -19.88
C LYS A 624 -6.92 -35.16 -18.56
N ASN A 625 -5.71 -34.73 -18.19
CA ASN A 625 -5.45 -33.94 -16.98
C ASN A 625 -5.41 -32.42 -17.22
N LEU A 626 -5.59 -31.96 -18.47
CA LEU A 626 -5.51 -30.54 -18.80
C LEU A 626 -6.64 -29.77 -18.13
N GLN A 627 -6.28 -28.78 -17.31
CA GLN A 627 -7.19 -27.92 -16.57
C GLN A 627 -7.32 -26.55 -17.23
N HIS A 628 -6.20 -26.01 -17.74
CA HIS A 628 -6.17 -24.71 -18.39
C HIS A 628 -5.62 -24.84 -19.82
N LEU A 629 -6.43 -24.46 -20.79
CA LEU A 629 -6.03 -24.31 -22.19
C LEU A 629 -6.18 -22.85 -22.59
N SER A 630 -5.07 -22.20 -22.94
CA SER A 630 -5.04 -20.84 -23.46
C SER A 630 -4.34 -20.82 -24.81
N VAL A 631 -5.02 -20.36 -25.85
CA VAL A 631 -4.49 -20.10 -27.20
C VAL A 631 -4.89 -18.68 -27.58
N MET A 632 -4.17 -17.70 -27.04
CA MET A 632 -4.51 -16.28 -27.12
C MET A 632 -3.68 -15.57 -28.19
N ALA A 633 -4.26 -14.62 -28.92
CA ALA A 633 -3.54 -13.80 -29.89
C ALA A 633 -2.82 -14.65 -30.97
N CYS A 634 -3.49 -15.71 -31.44
CA CYS A 634 -3.04 -16.61 -32.52
C CYS A 634 -4.01 -16.53 -33.70
N LYS A 635 -3.60 -16.93 -34.92
CA LYS A 635 -4.50 -16.95 -36.09
C LYS A 635 -5.40 -18.21 -36.16
N LEU A 636 -5.72 -18.79 -35.00
CA LEU A 636 -6.52 -19.99 -34.89
C LEU A 636 -7.90 -19.76 -35.51
N ARG A 637 -8.29 -20.57 -36.51
CA ARG A 637 -9.56 -20.40 -37.25
C ARG A 637 -10.70 -21.29 -36.73
N GLU A 638 -10.35 -22.43 -36.16
CA GLU A 638 -11.29 -23.43 -35.64
C GLU A 638 -10.72 -24.13 -34.41
N LEU A 639 -11.59 -24.60 -33.53
CA LEU A 639 -11.22 -25.52 -32.45
C LEU A 639 -11.49 -26.95 -32.90
N PRO A 640 -10.53 -27.89 -32.76
CA PRO A 640 -10.78 -29.28 -33.14
C PRO A 640 -11.80 -29.91 -32.20
N GLU A 641 -12.65 -30.81 -32.73
CA GLU A 641 -13.72 -31.47 -31.96
C GLU A 641 -13.17 -32.30 -30.79
N SER A 642 -11.92 -32.76 -30.89
CA SER A 642 -11.19 -33.42 -29.80
C SER A 642 -11.05 -32.58 -28.53
N VAL A 643 -11.12 -31.24 -28.58
CA VAL A 643 -11.16 -30.37 -27.39
C VAL A 643 -12.29 -30.77 -26.45
N LEU A 644 -13.42 -31.26 -26.98
CA LEU A 644 -14.56 -31.72 -26.18
C LEU A 644 -14.27 -32.98 -25.34
N GLN A 645 -13.13 -33.65 -25.57
CA GLN A 645 -12.70 -34.83 -24.82
C GLN A 645 -11.87 -34.51 -23.58
N LEU A 646 -11.60 -33.23 -23.30
CA LEU A 646 -10.80 -32.74 -22.19
C LEU A 646 -11.62 -32.75 -20.87
N ALA A 647 -11.70 -33.92 -20.24
CA ALA A 647 -12.55 -34.16 -19.06
C ALA A 647 -12.20 -33.31 -17.81
N SER A 648 -10.97 -32.80 -17.71
CA SER A 648 -10.51 -32.00 -16.57
C SER A 648 -10.50 -30.49 -16.83
N LEU A 649 -10.88 -30.03 -18.02
CA LEU A 649 -10.74 -28.63 -18.43
C LEU A 649 -11.66 -27.72 -17.61
N THR A 650 -11.06 -26.75 -16.92
CA THR A 650 -11.75 -25.75 -16.11
C THR A 650 -11.74 -24.38 -16.76
N LYS A 651 -10.67 -24.05 -17.51
CA LYS A 651 -10.55 -22.76 -18.21
C LYS A 651 -10.15 -22.97 -19.67
N LEU A 652 -10.92 -22.37 -20.56
CA LEU A 652 -10.64 -22.28 -21.99
C LEU A 652 -10.55 -20.81 -22.39
N ASP A 653 -9.39 -20.38 -22.86
CA ASP A 653 -9.16 -19.05 -23.40
C ASP A 653 -8.67 -19.14 -24.84
N VAL A 654 -9.46 -18.64 -25.77
CA VAL A 654 -9.13 -18.57 -27.20
C VAL A 654 -9.30 -17.14 -27.71
N SER A 655 -9.11 -16.16 -26.83
CA SER A 655 -9.31 -14.75 -27.14
C SER A 655 -8.28 -14.20 -28.12
N HIS A 656 -8.65 -13.15 -28.85
CA HIS A 656 -7.82 -12.55 -29.90
C HIS A 656 -7.42 -13.57 -30.99
N THR A 657 -8.34 -14.47 -31.35
CA THR A 657 -8.14 -15.44 -32.43
C THR A 657 -9.12 -15.21 -33.59
N CYS A 658 -8.92 -15.96 -34.69
CA CYS A 658 -9.78 -15.87 -35.86
C CYS A 658 -10.95 -16.89 -35.83
N ILE A 659 -11.27 -17.43 -34.65
CA ILE A 659 -12.37 -18.41 -34.49
C ILE A 659 -13.70 -17.78 -34.89
N GLN A 660 -14.44 -18.49 -35.74
CA GLN A 660 -15.74 -18.03 -36.24
C GLN A 660 -16.95 -18.70 -35.57
N ARG A 661 -16.75 -19.89 -35.00
CA ARG A 661 -17.81 -20.69 -34.37
C ARG A 661 -17.24 -21.49 -33.20
N LEU A 662 -18.05 -21.67 -32.16
CA LEU A 662 -17.79 -22.65 -31.10
C LEU A 662 -18.46 -23.98 -31.46
N PRO A 663 -17.93 -25.13 -31.01
CA PRO A 663 -18.60 -26.41 -31.17
C PRO A 663 -20.00 -26.40 -30.51
N ASP A 664 -21.01 -26.91 -31.20
CA ASP A 664 -22.41 -26.92 -30.70
C ASP A 664 -22.58 -27.71 -29.39
N SER A 665 -21.68 -28.66 -29.13
CA SER A 665 -21.64 -29.50 -27.93
C SER A 665 -20.60 -29.06 -26.90
N ILE A 666 -20.17 -27.79 -26.89
CA ILE A 666 -19.18 -27.26 -25.93
C ILE A 666 -19.61 -27.44 -24.46
N ASN A 667 -20.92 -27.50 -24.19
CA ASN A 667 -21.49 -27.79 -22.89
C ASN A 667 -21.18 -29.21 -22.35
N ARG A 668 -20.63 -30.11 -23.18
CA ARG A 668 -20.19 -31.45 -22.76
C ARG A 668 -18.92 -31.44 -21.92
N LEU A 669 -18.19 -30.33 -21.87
CA LEU A 669 -17.04 -30.17 -21.00
C LEU A 669 -17.49 -30.14 -19.53
N PRO A 670 -17.22 -31.18 -18.73
CA PRO A 670 -17.94 -31.42 -17.49
C PRO A 670 -17.55 -30.49 -16.34
N ARG A 671 -16.38 -29.83 -16.42
CA ARG A 671 -15.80 -29.00 -15.35
C ARG A 671 -15.48 -27.57 -15.79
N LEU A 672 -15.92 -27.17 -17.00
CA LEU A 672 -15.57 -25.87 -17.55
C LEU A 672 -16.25 -24.76 -16.74
N SER A 673 -15.43 -23.93 -16.08
CA SER A 673 -15.89 -22.82 -15.24
C SER A 673 -15.60 -21.45 -15.85
N SER A 674 -14.65 -21.35 -16.78
CA SER A 674 -14.31 -20.10 -17.46
C SER A 674 -14.14 -20.31 -18.96
N LEU A 675 -14.88 -19.56 -19.76
CA LEU A 675 -14.77 -19.53 -21.22
C LEU A 675 -14.50 -18.09 -21.67
N ASN A 676 -13.32 -17.85 -22.25
CA ASN A 676 -12.96 -16.58 -22.86
C ASN A 676 -12.77 -16.74 -24.36
N VAL A 677 -13.61 -16.07 -25.13
CA VAL A 677 -13.60 -16.06 -26.59
C VAL A 677 -13.61 -14.62 -27.13
N SER A 678 -13.15 -13.68 -26.30
CA SER A 678 -13.14 -12.25 -26.61
C SER A 678 -12.27 -11.93 -27.84
N SER A 679 -12.59 -10.87 -28.58
CA SER A 679 -11.88 -10.46 -29.79
C SER A 679 -11.76 -11.60 -30.82
N THR A 680 -12.86 -12.32 -31.04
CA THR A 680 -12.98 -13.36 -32.09
C THR A 680 -14.09 -13.02 -33.08
N TYR A 681 -14.17 -13.76 -34.19
CA TYR A 681 -15.21 -13.57 -35.21
C TYR A 681 -16.48 -14.40 -34.93
N ILE A 682 -16.69 -14.84 -33.69
CA ILE A 682 -17.88 -15.59 -33.30
C ILE A 682 -19.12 -14.73 -33.54
N SER A 683 -20.03 -15.25 -34.37
CA SER A 683 -21.31 -14.61 -34.69
C SER A 683 -22.52 -15.29 -34.07
N LYS A 684 -22.39 -16.58 -33.74
CA LYS A 684 -23.42 -17.38 -33.07
C LYS A 684 -22.82 -18.09 -31.88
N VAL A 685 -23.47 -17.93 -30.72
CA VAL A 685 -23.16 -18.68 -29.51
C VAL A 685 -24.09 -19.92 -29.46
N PRO A 686 -23.60 -21.14 -29.16
CA PRO A 686 -24.42 -22.35 -29.20
C PRO A 686 -25.68 -22.28 -28.32
N GLY A 687 -26.83 -22.75 -28.82
CA GLY A 687 -28.07 -22.78 -28.03
C GLY A 687 -28.01 -23.67 -26.78
N THR A 688 -26.99 -24.54 -26.68
CA THR A 688 -26.73 -25.44 -25.56
C THR A 688 -26.02 -24.78 -24.37
N MET A 689 -25.73 -23.47 -24.42
CA MET A 689 -25.04 -22.76 -23.32
C MET A 689 -25.79 -22.84 -21.98
N SER A 690 -27.12 -22.89 -21.99
CA SER A 690 -27.92 -23.04 -20.76
C SER A 690 -27.67 -24.36 -20.02
N ASN A 691 -27.12 -25.37 -20.69
CA ASN A 691 -26.87 -26.71 -20.13
C ASN A 691 -25.53 -26.86 -19.40
N PHE A 692 -24.69 -25.82 -19.33
CA PHE A 692 -23.47 -25.87 -18.52
C PHE A 692 -23.81 -25.96 -17.03
N ARG A 693 -23.13 -26.87 -16.32
CA ARG A 693 -23.33 -27.07 -14.87
C ARG A 693 -22.49 -26.10 -14.03
N ASP A 694 -21.23 -25.91 -14.42
CA ASP A 694 -20.22 -25.25 -13.60
C ASP A 694 -19.69 -23.94 -14.23
N LEU A 695 -20.24 -23.48 -15.36
CA LEU A 695 -19.75 -22.29 -16.05
C LEU A 695 -20.03 -21.02 -15.24
N GLN A 696 -18.98 -20.39 -14.71
CA GLN A 696 -19.04 -19.20 -13.87
C GLN A 696 -18.68 -17.93 -14.63
N LYS A 697 -17.74 -18.00 -15.58
CA LYS A 697 -17.25 -16.84 -16.32
C LYS A 697 -17.41 -17.05 -17.82
N LEU A 698 -18.09 -16.10 -18.47
CA LEU A 698 -18.24 -16.05 -19.92
C LEU A 698 -17.80 -14.67 -20.44
N MET A 699 -16.74 -14.66 -21.25
CA MET A 699 -16.17 -13.44 -21.83
C MET A 699 -16.30 -13.47 -23.35
N LEU A 700 -17.08 -12.54 -23.88
CA LEU A 700 -17.47 -12.31 -25.28
C LEU A 700 -17.24 -10.83 -25.65
N TYR A 701 -16.13 -10.24 -25.19
CA TYR A 701 -15.79 -8.85 -25.54
C TYR A 701 -15.40 -8.76 -27.02
N ASN A 702 -15.74 -7.67 -27.72
CA ASN A 702 -15.38 -7.42 -29.12
C ASN A 702 -15.63 -8.63 -30.06
N CYS A 703 -16.82 -9.24 -29.97
CA CYS A 703 -17.25 -10.33 -30.84
C CYS A 703 -18.27 -9.85 -31.87
N SER A 704 -18.61 -10.68 -32.86
CA SER A 704 -19.64 -10.40 -33.88
C SER A 704 -21.00 -11.03 -33.56
N VAL A 705 -21.26 -11.31 -32.28
CA VAL A 705 -22.48 -11.98 -31.80
C VAL A 705 -23.72 -11.15 -32.11
N MET A 706 -24.66 -11.74 -32.82
CA MET A 706 -25.92 -11.08 -33.16
C MET A 706 -26.94 -11.22 -32.02
N GLU A 707 -27.12 -12.43 -31.51
CA GLU A 707 -28.05 -12.74 -30.42
C GLU A 707 -27.40 -13.70 -29.43
N LEU A 708 -27.81 -13.61 -28.16
CA LEU A 708 -27.41 -14.57 -27.13
C LEU A 708 -28.53 -15.60 -26.89
N PRO A 709 -28.18 -16.89 -26.80
CA PRO A 709 -29.11 -17.92 -26.33
C PRO A 709 -29.35 -17.78 -24.82
N GLU A 710 -30.22 -18.63 -24.27
CA GLU A 710 -30.31 -18.79 -22.82
C GLU A 710 -28.94 -19.19 -22.24
N LEU A 711 -28.52 -18.46 -21.21
CA LEU A 711 -27.23 -18.64 -20.53
C LEU A 711 -27.40 -19.44 -19.22
N PRO A 712 -26.35 -20.10 -18.72
CA PRO A 712 -26.45 -20.97 -17.56
C PRO A 712 -26.54 -20.15 -16.25
N ARG A 713 -27.42 -20.57 -15.34
CA ARG A 713 -27.65 -19.90 -14.03
C ARG A 713 -26.42 -19.92 -13.11
N SER A 714 -25.41 -20.74 -13.41
CA SER A 714 -24.14 -20.81 -12.70
C SER A 714 -23.25 -19.58 -12.92
N LEU A 715 -23.53 -18.73 -13.91
CA LEU A 715 -22.71 -17.56 -14.22
C LEU A 715 -22.64 -16.57 -13.05
N THR A 716 -21.40 -16.17 -12.74
CA THR A 716 -21.06 -15.09 -11.81
C THR A 716 -20.48 -13.87 -12.54
N THR A 717 -19.88 -14.07 -13.71
CA THR A 717 -19.31 -12.99 -14.53
C THR A 717 -19.76 -13.17 -15.98
N LEU A 718 -20.38 -12.13 -16.54
CA LEU A 718 -20.71 -12.05 -17.96
C LEU A 718 -20.12 -10.76 -18.53
N GLN A 719 -19.27 -10.89 -19.55
CA GLN A 719 -18.78 -9.76 -20.32
C GLN A 719 -19.18 -9.96 -21.79
N LEU A 720 -19.97 -9.06 -22.34
CA LEU A 720 -20.40 -9.06 -23.73
C LEU A 720 -20.14 -7.69 -24.35
N SER A 721 -19.38 -7.63 -25.43
CA SER A 721 -19.35 -6.46 -26.32
C SER A 721 -19.51 -6.93 -27.75
N SER A 722 -20.55 -6.47 -28.43
CA SER A 722 -20.71 -6.74 -29.85
C SER A 722 -21.36 -5.59 -30.62
N THR A 723 -20.67 -5.15 -31.68
CA THR A 723 -21.20 -4.16 -32.64
C THR A 723 -22.29 -4.73 -33.56
N SER A 724 -22.62 -6.02 -33.45
CA SER A 724 -23.61 -6.71 -34.28
C SER A 724 -24.87 -7.10 -33.50
N LEU A 725 -24.94 -6.74 -32.21
CA LEU A 725 -26.08 -7.04 -31.35
C LEU A 725 -27.31 -6.26 -31.84
N TRP A 726 -28.44 -6.95 -32.04
CA TRP A 726 -29.70 -6.36 -32.51
C TRP A 726 -30.80 -6.37 -31.44
N THR A 727 -30.64 -7.16 -30.37
CA THR A 727 -31.56 -7.23 -29.21
C THR A 727 -30.79 -7.24 -27.89
N ILE A 728 -31.38 -6.69 -26.83
CA ILE A 728 -30.83 -6.77 -25.47
C ILE A 728 -31.10 -8.18 -24.91
N PRO A 729 -30.08 -8.91 -24.40
CA PRO A 729 -30.27 -10.27 -23.89
C PRO A 729 -31.13 -10.27 -22.62
N ASN A 730 -32.04 -11.24 -22.50
CA ASN A 730 -32.76 -11.45 -21.25
C ASN A 730 -31.84 -12.13 -20.22
N LEU A 731 -31.40 -11.37 -19.22
CA LEU A 731 -30.48 -11.83 -18.17
C LEU A 731 -31.20 -12.17 -16.85
N SER A 732 -32.54 -12.09 -16.82
CA SER A 732 -33.33 -12.12 -15.57
C SER A 732 -33.20 -13.42 -14.75
N GLU A 733 -32.78 -14.51 -15.38
CA GLU A 733 -32.55 -15.82 -14.74
C GLU A 733 -31.13 -15.98 -14.17
N LEU A 734 -30.20 -15.06 -14.46
CA LEU A 734 -28.80 -15.14 -14.07
C LEU A 734 -28.54 -14.57 -12.66
N THR A 735 -29.36 -14.96 -11.68
CA THR A 735 -29.38 -14.38 -10.32
C THR A 735 -28.09 -14.56 -9.52
N ASN A 736 -27.13 -15.34 -10.02
CA ASN A 736 -25.80 -15.52 -9.42
C ASN A 736 -24.74 -14.53 -9.94
N LEU A 737 -25.08 -13.66 -10.91
CA LEU A 737 -24.15 -12.66 -11.43
C LEU A 737 -23.68 -11.69 -10.35
N VAL A 738 -22.38 -11.53 -10.28
CA VAL A 738 -21.63 -10.58 -9.44
C VAL A 738 -21.07 -9.46 -10.30
N GLU A 739 -20.66 -9.77 -11.53
CA GLU A 739 -20.08 -8.82 -12.49
C GLU A 739 -20.80 -8.93 -13.83
N LEU A 740 -21.30 -7.80 -14.34
CA LEU A 740 -21.92 -7.72 -15.65
C LEU A 740 -21.32 -6.54 -16.43
N PHE A 741 -20.77 -6.84 -17.60
CA PHE A 741 -20.38 -5.87 -18.61
C PHE A 741 -21.17 -6.16 -19.89
N LEU A 742 -21.89 -5.16 -20.39
CA LEU A 742 -22.69 -5.26 -21.61
C LEU A 742 -22.45 -4.04 -22.49
N SER A 743 -21.95 -4.25 -23.71
CA SER A 743 -21.64 -3.22 -24.70
C SER A 743 -22.23 -3.56 -26.06
N ASP A 744 -22.83 -2.58 -26.73
CA ASP A 744 -23.25 -2.67 -28.13
C ASP A 744 -22.19 -2.14 -29.11
N GLY A 745 -20.99 -1.81 -28.60
CA GLY A 745 -19.87 -1.28 -29.34
C GLY A 745 -20.07 0.16 -29.85
N SER A 746 -21.10 0.87 -29.37
CA SER A 746 -21.37 2.26 -29.74
C SER A 746 -20.24 3.20 -29.35
N GLU A 747 -19.50 2.90 -28.28
CA GLU A 747 -18.33 3.64 -27.81
C GLU A 747 -17.24 3.77 -28.90
N ASN A 748 -17.22 2.86 -29.89
CA ASN A 748 -16.22 2.85 -30.95
C ASN A 748 -16.74 3.35 -32.31
N ARG A 749 -18.06 3.29 -32.57
CA ARG A 749 -18.65 3.59 -33.90
C ARG A 749 -19.63 4.77 -33.90
N GLY A 750 -20.02 5.30 -32.74
CA GLY A 750 -20.98 6.40 -32.61
C GLY A 750 -22.42 6.08 -33.05
N THR A 751 -22.70 4.85 -33.50
CA THR A 751 -24.04 4.40 -33.92
C THR A 751 -24.32 2.98 -33.42
N SER A 752 -25.44 2.79 -32.73
CA SER A 752 -25.92 1.47 -32.28
C SER A 752 -26.77 0.80 -33.37
N ARG A 753 -26.68 -0.54 -33.46
CA ARG A 753 -27.54 -1.37 -34.33
C ARG A 753 -28.71 -2.02 -33.59
N ILE A 754 -28.85 -1.76 -32.29
CA ILE A 754 -29.93 -2.32 -31.48
C ILE A 754 -31.28 -1.72 -31.92
N ILE A 755 -32.27 -2.57 -32.13
CA ILE A 755 -33.64 -2.15 -32.43
C ILE A 755 -34.36 -1.90 -31.08
N HIS A 756 -34.82 -0.66 -30.86
CA HIS A 756 -35.58 -0.23 -29.67
C HIS A 756 -36.76 -1.17 -29.37
N THR A 757 -36.56 -2.20 -28.54
CA THR A 757 -37.65 -3.15 -28.26
C THR A 757 -37.81 -3.59 -26.80
N CYS A 758 -36.82 -3.41 -25.93
CA CYS A 758 -36.97 -3.71 -24.50
C CYS A 758 -36.15 -2.74 -23.62
N ASP A 759 -36.75 -2.22 -22.56
CA ASP A 759 -36.00 -1.74 -21.40
C ASP A 759 -35.15 -2.91 -20.83
N LEU A 760 -34.10 -2.63 -20.06
CA LEU A 760 -33.28 -3.63 -19.33
C LEU A 760 -34.12 -4.41 -18.28
N GLN A 761 -35.16 -5.12 -18.72
CA GLN A 761 -36.16 -5.75 -17.88
C GLN A 761 -35.57 -6.93 -17.12
N GLY A 762 -35.85 -6.98 -15.82
CA GLY A 762 -35.37 -8.02 -14.93
C GLY A 762 -33.91 -7.86 -14.48
N ILE A 763 -33.21 -6.76 -14.82
CA ILE A 763 -31.89 -6.46 -14.25
C ILE A 763 -31.96 -6.33 -12.73
N GLY A 764 -33.08 -5.84 -12.19
CA GLY A 764 -33.31 -5.75 -10.75
C GLY A 764 -33.36 -7.11 -10.03
N LYS A 765 -33.55 -8.22 -10.75
CA LYS A 765 -33.49 -9.57 -10.17
C LYS A 765 -32.05 -10.01 -9.87
N LEU A 766 -31.04 -9.33 -10.43
CA LEU A 766 -29.62 -9.66 -10.28
C LEU A 766 -29.05 -9.16 -8.95
N SER A 767 -29.69 -9.56 -7.85
CA SER A 767 -29.45 -9.07 -6.48
C SER A 767 -28.03 -9.26 -5.96
N LYS A 768 -27.21 -10.13 -6.57
CA LYS A 768 -25.81 -10.38 -6.20
C LYS A 768 -24.80 -9.48 -6.93
N LEU A 769 -25.24 -8.62 -7.85
CA LEU A 769 -24.35 -7.75 -8.61
C LEU A 769 -23.58 -6.80 -7.68
N ASN A 770 -22.27 -6.80 -7.85
CA ASN A 770 -21.33 -5.90 -7.19
C ASN A 770 -20.80 -4.86 -8.20
N LYS A 771 -20.56 -5.27 -9.45
CA LYS A 771 -20.10 -4.41 -10.53
C LYS A 771 -21.00 -4.51 -11.76
N LEU A 772 -21.45 -3.37 -12.27
CA LEU A 772 -22.31 -3.25 -13.44
C LEU A 772 -21.77 -2.18 -14.38
N GLU A 773 -21.50 -2.58 -15.62
CA GLU A 773 -21.06 -1.68 -16.69
C GLU A 773 -21.93 -1.88 -17.93
N LEU A 774 -22.55 -0.80 -18.40
CA LEU A 774 -23.48 -0.79 -19.53
C LEU A 774 -23.05 0.26 -20.54
N CYS A 775 -22.54 -0.16 -21.69
CA CYS A 775 -22.22 0.69 -22.82
C CYS A 775 -23.25 0.49 -23.92
N LEU A 776 -24.38 1.17 -23.79
CA LEU A 776 -25.53 1.03 -24.66
C LEU A 776 -25.98 2.42 -25.09
N SER A 777 -25.93 2.71 -26.39
CA SER A 777 -26.45 3.98 -26.90
C SER A 777 -27.93 3.86 -27.23
N ASN A 778 -28.69 4.93 -26.97
CA ASN A 778 -30.12 5.04 -27.29
C ASN A 778 -31.03 4.06 -26.51
N VAL A 779 -30.56 3.52 -25.38
CA VAL A 779 -31.35 2.70 -24.45
C VAL A 779 -31.70 3.54 -23.22
N CYS A 780 -32.95 3.46 -22.76
CA CYS A 780 -33.39 4.14 -21.53
C CYS A 780 -32.96 3.35 -20.29
N ALA A 781 -32.56 4.05 -19.23
CA ALA A 781 -32.29 3.43 -17.94
C ALA A 781 -33.58 2.85 -17.34
N PRO A 782 -33.56 1.64 -16.77
CA PRO A 782 -34.75 1.05 -16.22
C PRO A 782 -35.20 1.83 -14.96
N PRO A 783 -36.46 2.29 -14.90
CA PRO A 783 -36.88 3.35 -13.97
C PRO A 783 -36.75 2.98 -12.49
N THR A 784 -37.01 1.72 -12.12
CA THR A 784 -36.97 1.26 -10.72
C THR A 784 -35.97 0.15 -10.46
N GLU A 785 -35.52 -0.57 -11.50
CA GLU A 785 -34.77 -1.81 -11.33
C GLU A 785 -33.33 -1.59 -10.83
N LEU A 786 -32.63 -0.56 -11.31
CA LEU A 786 -31.25 -0.27 -10.87
C LEU A 786 -31.15 0.02 -9.37
N GLY A 787 -32.12 0.75 -8.81
CA GLY A 787 -32.13 1.03 -7.36
C GLY A 787 -32.41 -0.17 -6.47
N SER A 788 -32.88 -1.30 -7.04
CA SER A 788 -33.07 -2.55 -6.28
C SER A 788 -31.78 -3.36 -6.07
N LEU A 789 -30.67 -2.95 -6.70
CA LEU A 789 -29.38 -3.63 -6.62
C LEU A 789 -28.58 -3.20 -5.37
N PHE A 790 -29.03 -3.64 -4.19
CA PHE A 790 -28.45 -3.21 -2.91
C PHE A 790 -26.99 -3.59 -2.67
N LEU A 791 -26.46 -4.60 -3.37
CA LEU A 791 -25.06 -5.04 -3.27
C LEU A 791 -24.13 -4.33 -4.27
N LEU A 792 -24.67 -3.51 -5.17
CA LEU A 792 -23.89 -2.84 -6.22
C LEU A 792 -22.97 -1.78 -5.61
N LYS A 793 -21.67 -1.88 -5.93
CA LYS A 793 -20.60 -0.97 -5.50
C LYS A 793 -20.08 -0.11 -6.63
N GLU A 794 -19.93 -0.70 -7.81
CA GLU A 794 -19.42 -0.01 -9.00
C GLU A 794 -20.49 0.01 -10.09
N LEU A 795 -20.82 1.21 -10.57
CA LEU A 795 -21.73 1.43 -11.69
C LEU A 795 -21.07 2.30 -12.75
N ALA A 796 -20.93 1.78 -13.97
CA ALA A 796 -20.46 2.51 -15.14
C ALA A 796 -21.54 2.50 -16.23
N LEU A 797 -21.93 3.67 -16.71
CA LEU A 797 -22.97 3.83 -17.73
C LEU A 797 -22.43 4.66 -18.89
N HIS A 798 -22.45 4.11 -20.11
CA HIS A 798 -22.01 4.78 -21.32
C HIS A 798 -23.17 4.93 -22.31
N GLY A 799 -23.55 6.18 -22.63
CA GLY A 799 -24.58 6.49 -23.64
C GLY A 799 -26.04 6.23 -23.22
N LEU A 800 -26.28 5.80 -21.97
CA LEU A 800 -27.60 5.41 -21.46
C LEU A 800 -28.46 6.64 -21.06
N ASP A 801 -29.70 6.74 -21.56
CA ASP A 801 -30.60 7.86 -21.20
C ASP A 801 -31.13 7.70 -19.77
N LEU A 802 -30.73 8.62 -18.89
CA LEU A 802 -31.07 8.60 -17.46
C LEU A 802 -32.40 9.30 -17.14
N LYS A 803 -33.14 9.89 -18.10
CA LYS A 803 -34.38 10.64 -17.81
C LYS A 803 -35.46 9.82 -17.11
N THR A 804 -35.51 8.52 -17.37
CA THR A 804 -36.49 7.60 -16.79
C THR A 804 -36.08 7.08 -15.40
N LEU A 805 -34.82 7.26 -15.00
CA LEU A 805 -34.27 6.73 -13.75
C LEU A 805 -34.89 7.41 -12.53
N ARG A 806 -35.47 6.63 -11.61
CA ARG A 806 -36.07 7.16 -10.37
C ARG A 806 -35.15 7.12 -9.15
N GLN A 807 -34.16 6.23 -9.15
CA GLN A 807 -33.21 6.06 -8.05
C GLN A 807 -31.94 5.32 -8.52
N PHE A 808 -30.79 5.68 -7.95
CA PHE A 808 -29.57 4.89 -8.02
C PHE A 808 -29.51 3.86 -6.89
N PRO A 809 -28.73 2.77 -7.05
CA PRO A 809 -28.50 1.85 -5.94
C PRO A 809 -27.79 2.55 -4.76
N PRO A 810 -28.28 2.35 -3.52
CA PRO A 810 -27.94 3.23 -2.38
C PRO A 810 -26.51 3.02 -1.82
N ASN A 811 -25.89 1.88 -2.12
CA ASN A 811 -24.60 1.45 -1.55
C ASN A 811 -23.42 1.65 -2.52
N LEU A 812 -23.61 2.41 -3.60
CA LEU A 812 -22.60 2.71 -4.59
C LEU A 812 -21.42 3.46 -3.98
N THR A 813 -20.21 2.98 -4.27
CA THR A 813 -18.94 3.60 -3.90
C THR A 813 -18.25 4.24 -5.10
N ALA A 814 -18.52 3.75 -6.32
CA ALA A 814 -18.03 4.36 -7.55
C ALA A 814 -19.14 4.51 -8.60
N LEU A 815 -19.26 5.70 -9.17
CA LEU A 815 -20.17 6.02 -10.28
C LEU A 815 -19.39 6.62 -11.43
N ARG A 816 -19.49 6.01 -12.62
CA ARG A 816 -18.86 6.49 -13.85
C ARG A 816 -19.93 6.70 -14.92
N LEU A 817 -20.03 7.91 -15.45
CA LEU A 817 -20.98 8.29 -16.49
C LEU A 817 -20.20 8.75 -17.71
N TYR A 818 -20.39 8.09 -18.83
CA TYR A 818 -19.73 8.39 -20.10
C TYR A 818 -20.78 8.73 -21.15
N HIS A 819 -20.67 9.88 -21.80
CA HIS A 819 -21.56 10.28 -22.90
C HIS A 819 -23.06 10.13 -22.59
N ALA A 820 -23.45 10.25 -21.32
CA ALA A 820 -24.83 10.06 -20.88
C ALA A 820 -25.63 11.36 -21.12
N PRO A 821 -26.82 11.31 -21.74
CA PRO A 821 -27.64 12.48 -22.01
C PRO A 821 -28.39 12.91 -20.73
N VAL A 822 -27.70 13.57 -19.81
CA VAL A 822 -28.20 13.99 -18.49
C VAL A 822 -27.98 15.49 -18.30
N LYS A 823 -29.00 16.21 -17.82
CA LYS A 823 -28.89 17.66 -17.49
C LYS A 823 -28.27 17.95 -16.13
N GLN A 824 -28.52 17.07 -15.16
CA GLN A 824 -28.01 17.13 -13.81
C GLN A 824 -27.87 15.71 -13.25
N VAL A 825 -26.77 15.42 -12.56
CA VAL A 825 -26.55 14.13 -11.91
C VAL A 825 -27.19 14.15 -10.50
N PRO A 826 -28.15 13.26 -10.18
CA PRO A 826 -28.81 13.25 -8.87
C PRO A 826 -27.93 12.53 -7.82
N LEU A 827 -26.86 13.21 -7.39
CA LEU A 827 -25.89 12.65 -6.44
C LEU A 827 -26.45 12.46 -5.02
N ASP A 828 -27.55 13.14 -4.66
CA ASP A 828 -28.19 13.01 -3.33
C ASP A 828 -28.72 11.59 -3.05
N TRP A 829 -28.87 10.75 -4.07
CA TRP A 829 -29.32 9.37 -3.93
C TRP A 829 -28.20 8.40 -3.50
N ILE A 830 -26.93 8.82 -3.50
CA ILE A 830 -25.75 7.97 -3.33
C ILE A 830 -24.77 8.51 -2.27
N PRO A 831 -25.17 8.59 -0.99
CA PRO A 831 -24.34 9.21 0.06
C PRO A 831 -23.05 8.45 0.39
N GLN A 832 -22.91 7.20 -0.07
CA GLN A 832 -21.71 6.37 0.16
C GLN A 832 -20.64 6.52 -0.94
N LEU A 833 -20.84 7.42 -1.91
CA LEU A 833 -19.96 7.59 -3.06
C LEU A 833 -18.56 8.03 -2.63
N GLU A 834 -17.55 7.33 -3.12
CA GLU A 834 -16.12 7.60 -2.91
C GLU A 834 -15.45 8.11 -4.20
N GLU A 835 -15.93 7.66 -5.36
CA GLU A 835 -15.40 8.01 -6.68
C GLU A 835 -16.53 8.42 -7.64
N LEU A 836 -16.39 9.59 -8.28
CA LEU A 836 -17.27 10.08 -9.34
C LEU A 836 -16.46 10.38 -10.61
N VAL A 837 -16.82 9.77 -11.73
CA VAL A 837 -16.27 10.11 -13.04
C VAL A 837 -17.42 10.50 -13.97
N VAL A 838 -17.33 11.66 -14.60
CA VAL A 838 -18.30 12.14 -15.58
C VAL A 838 -17.55 12.62 -16.82
N GLU A 839 -17.64 11.87 -17.90
CA GLU A 839 -16.91 12.13 -19.13
C GLU A 839 -17.87 12.27 -20.32
N GLY A 840 -17.66 13.28 -21.16
CA GLY A 840 -18.36 13.40 -22.44
C GLY A 840 -19.88 13.61 -22.33
N CYS A 841 -20.41 13.94 -21.14
CA CYS A 841 -21.83 14.13 -20.89
C CYS A 841 -22.24 15.54 -21.35
N ASP A 842 -22.41 15.72 -22.65
CA ASP A 842 -22.54 17.05 -23.26
C ASP A 842 -23.77 17.84 -22.80
N LEU A 843 -24.89 17.19 -22.44
CA LEU A 843 -26.10 17.86 -21.97
C LEU A 843 -26.04 18.32 -20.50
N LEU A 844 -24.97 18.00 -19.77
CA LEU A 844 -24.85 18.31 -18.35
C LEU A 844 -24.64 19.81 -18.18
N GLU A 845 -25.66 20.55 -17.75
CA GLU A 845 -25.58 21.99 -17.58
C GLU A 845 -24.97 22.38 -16.22
N LYS A 846 -25.28 21.58 -15.17
CA LYS A 846 -24.87 21.85 -13.79
C LYS A 846 -24.51 20.59 -13.02
N LEU A 847 -23.44 20.66 -12.23
CA LEU A 847 -23.04 19.62 -11.28
C LEU A 847 -23.04 20.18 -9.85
N SER A 848 -23.84 19.60 -8.96
CA SER A 848 -23.95 20.02 -7.56
C SER A 848 -23.51 18.91 -6.63
N ILE A 849 -22.42 19.13 -5.89
CA ILE A 849 -21.85 18.19 -4.93
C ILE A 849 -22.26 18.65 -3.53
N THR A 850 -23.10 17.86 -2.87
CA THR A 850 -23.81 18.23 -1.62
C THR A 850 -23.16 17.62 -0.37
N SER A 851 -23.62 18.03 0.81
CA SER A 851 -23.14 17.52 2.13
C SER A 851 -23.40 16.05 2.37
N SER A 852 -24.29 15.44 1.60
CA SER A 852 -24.58 14.01 1.69
C SER A 852 -23.36 13.14 1.33
N LEU A 853 -22.46 13.65 0.48
CA LEU A 853 -21.32 12.92 -0.09
C LEU A 853 -20.06 12.99 0.78
N THR A 854 -20.21 12.72 2.08
CA THR A 854 -19.14 12.82 3.08
C THR A 854 -17.91 11.95 2.79
N LYS A 855 -18.08 10.88 2.00
CA LYS A 855 -17.03 9.92 1.64
C LYS A 855 -16.36 10.18 0.28
N LEU A 856 -16.80 11.16 -0.49
CA LEU A 856 -16.27 11.41 -1.83
C LEU A 856 -14.80 11.83 -1.76
N ARG A 857 -13.92 11.02 -2.35
CA ARG A 857 -12.45 11.20 -2.39
C ARG A 857 -11.99 11.73 -3.74
N VAL A 858 -12.55 11.20 -4.82
CA VAL A 858 -12.14 11.53 -6.19
C VAL A 858 -13.37 11.97 -7.00
N ALA A 859 -13.26 13.12 -7.66
CA ALA A 859 -14.22 13.52 -8.69
C ALA A 859 -13.49 14.02 -9.95
N GLU A 860 -13.80 13.41 -11.09
CA GLU A 860 -13.24 13.74 -12.39
C GLU A 860 -14.36 14.10 -13.36
N VAL A 861 -14.30 15.29 -13.96
CA VAL A 861 -15.30 15.78 -14.91
C VAL A 861 -14.58 16.21 -16.18
N THR A 862 -14.73 15.44 -17.26
CA THR A 862 -13.96 15.65 -18.49
C THR A 862 -14.88 15.78 -19.71
N SER A 863 -14.51 16.61 -20.68
CA SER A 863 -15.20 16.70 -21.98
C SER A 863 -16.71 16.97 -21.92
N CYS A 864 -17.24 17.60 -20.87
CA CYS A 864 -18.66 17.95 -20.75
C CYS A 864 -18.91 19.33 -21.34
N THR A 865 -19.36 19.41 -22.59
CA THR A 865 -19.31 20.68 -23.34
C THR A 865 -20.32 21.75 -22.93
N ASP A 866 -21.55 21.40 -22.50
CA ASP A 866 -22.56 22.36 -22.03
C ASP A 866 -22.49 22.62 -20.51
N LEU A 867 -21.52 22.06 -19.79
CA LEU A 867 -21.36 22.28 -18.36
C LEU A 867 -21.02 23.74 -18.09
N VAL A 868 -21.98 24.49 -17.55
CA VAL A 868 -21.84 25.92 -17.24
C VAL A 868 -21.31 26.13 -15.84
N GLU A 869 -21.68 25.24 -14.91
CA GLU A 869 -21.51 25.49 -13.48
C GLU A 869 -21.25 24.22 -12.67
N VAL A 870 -20.22 24.27 -11.82
CA VAL A 870 -19.95 23.25 -10.78
C VAL A 870 -20.03 23.91 -9.40
N ARG A 871 -20.89 23.37 -8.52
CA ARG A 871 -21.12 23.87 -7.15
C ARG A 871 -20.78 22.84 -6.09
N PHE A 872 -20.03 23.24 -5.08
CA PHE A 872 -19.88 22.52 -3.82
C PHE A 872 -20.69 23.21 -2.73
N LEU A 873 -21.73 22.55 -2.23
CA LEU A 873 -22.71 23.14 -1.31
C LEU A 873 -22.36 22.97 0.19
N SER A 874 -21.21 22.37 0.54
CA SER A 874 -20.83 22.13 1.95
C SER A 874 -19.37 21.67 2.14
N VAL A 875 -18.99 21.34 3.39
CA VAL A 875 -17.68 20.81 3.81
C VAL A 875 -17.50 19.33 3.46
N LEU A 876 -16.75 19.04 2.39
CA LEU A 876 -16.29 17.69 2.07
C LEU A 876 -15.02 17.39 2.85
N LYS A 877 -15.16 16.53 3.86
CA LYS A 877 -14.04 16.14 4.75
C LYS A 877 -13.09 15.13 4.12
N SER A 878 -13.47 14.46 3.04
CA SER A 878 -12.73 13.32 2.49
C SER A 878 -12.19 13.54 1.07
N MET A 879 -12.50 14.68 0.43
CA MET A 879 -12.12 14.91 -0.97
C MET A 879 -10.62 15.12 -1.09
N GLU A 880 -9.95 14.29 -1.89
CA GLU A 880 -8.50 14.28 -2.09
C GLU A 880 -8.11 14.80 -3.47
N ARG A 881 -8.87 14.45 -4.51
CA ARG A 881 -8.60 14.83 -5.91
C ARG A 881 -9.85 15.39 -6.59
N PHE A 882 -9.68 16.53 -7.24
CA PHE A 882 -10.67 17.09 -8.15
C PHE A 882 -10.03 17.44 -9.50
N CYS A 883 -10.54 16.84 -10.58
CA CYS A 883 -10.08 17.09 -11.93
C CYS A 883 -11.25 17.60 -12.77
N LEU A 884 -11.03 18.69 -13.50
CA LEU A 884 -11.98 19.21 -14.46
C LEU A 884 -11.26 19.59 -15.75
N ALA A 885 -11.61 18.92 -16.86
CA ALA A 885 -10.92 19.09 -18.14
C ALA A 885 -11.89 19.22 -19.32
N ASP A 886 -11.50 19.97 -20.35
CA ASP A 886 -12.20 20.08 -21.64
C ASP A 886 -13.69 20.48 -21.55
N CYS A 887 -14.09 21.22 -20.49
CA CYS A 887 -15.45 21.73 -20.29
C CYS A 887 -15.61 23.13 -20.93
N LYS A 888 -16.06 23.17 -22.19
CA LYS A 888 -16.04 24.38 -23.03
C LYS A 888 -16.95 25.51 -22.55
N SER A 889 -18.10 25.18 -21.96
CA SER A 889 -19.08 26.16 -21.50
C SER A 889 -18.90 26.58 -20.04
N LEU A 890 -17.89 26.07 -19.33
CA LEU A 890 -17.75 26.29 -17.90
C LEU A 890 -17.43 27.76 -17.61
N GLU A 891 -18.40 28.44 -17.00
CA GLU A 891 -18.31 29.85 -16.62
C GLU A 891 -18.05 30.04 -15.13
N SER A 892 -18.40 29.05 -14.30
CA SER A 892 -18.34 29.20 -12.85
C SER A 892 -18.01 27.90 -12.12
N LEU A 893 -16.98 27.96 -11.29
CA LEU A 893 -16.67 26.97 -10.28
C LEU A 893 -16.82 27.64 -8.90
N VAL A 894 -17.81 27.18 -8.11
CA VAL A 894 -18.15 27.78 -6.82
C VAL A 894 -18.03 26.75 -5.70
N CYS A 895 -17.21 27.06 -4.69
CA CYS A 895 -17.16 26.33 -3.43
C CYS A 895 -17.71 27.22 -2.31
N LEU A 896 -18.73 26.77 -1.57
CA LEU A 896 -19.33 27.52 -0.45
C LEU A 896 -19.09 26.82 0.90
N SER A 897 -18.84 27.59 1.95
CA SER A 897 -18.91 27.15 3.36
C SER A 897 -20.27 27.51 3.97
N GLU A 898 -20.70 26.79 5.02
CA GLU A 898 -21.98 27.02 5.72
C GLU A 898 -22.03 28.34 6.55
N GLU A 899 -21.04 29.23 6.43
CA GLU A 899 -21.10 30.52 7.13
C GLU A 899 -21.92 31.55 6.32
N PRO A 900 -22.91 32.22 6.93
CA PRO A 900 -23.68 33.23 6.26
C PRO A 900 -22.88 34.54 6.23
N GLN A 901 -22.02 34.73 5.22
CA GLN A 901 -21.59 36.06 4.80
C GLN A 901 -20.80 36.09 3.48
N ALA A 902 -21.48 36.48 2.40
CA ALA A 902 -21.14 37.59 1.50
C ALA A 902 -22.17 37.64 0.35
N PRO A 903 -22.60 38.81 -0.12
CA PRO A 903 -23.46 38.89 -1.30
C PRO A 903 -22.69 38.40 -2.53
N GLU A 904 -23.38 37.72 -3.46
CA GLU A 904 -22.92 37.52 -4.83
C GLU A 904 -22.58 38.89 -5.44
N SER A 905 -21.33 39.34 -5.31
CA SER A 905 -20.89 40.56 -5.96
C SER A 905 -20.56 40.22 -7.41
N THR A 906 -21.54 40.37 -8.29
CA THR A 906 -21.31 40.55 -9.72
C THR A 906 -20.54 41.85 -9.94
N TYR A 907 -19.21 41.81 -9.89
CA TYR A 907 -18.38 42.86 -10.46
C TYR A 907 -18.38 42.69 -11.98
N GLY A 908 -19.15 43.53 -12.68
CA GLY A 908 -19.02 43.73 -14.13
C GLY A 908 -19.29 42.51 -15.02
N GLY A 909 -20.45 41.86 -14.90
CA GLY A 909 -20.97 40.95 -15.93
C GLY A 909 -20.14 39.69 -16.26
N ARG A 910 -19.04 39.42 -15.54
CA ARG A 910 -18.20 38.22 -15.68
C ARG A 910 -18.30 37.41 -14.38
N ARG A 911 -18.61 36.12 -14.47
CA ARG A 911 -18.74 35.24 -13.29
C ARG A 911 -17.35 34.91 -12.74
N LEU A 912 -17.11 35.26 -11.48
CA LEU A 912 -15.94 34.87 -10.71
C LEU A 912 -16.02 33.38 -10.35
N SER A 913 -14.93 32.64 -10.52
CA SER A 913 -14.81 31.29 -9.93
C SER A 913 -14.15 31.41 -8.56
N LEU A 914 -15.00 31.44 -7.52
CA LEU A 914 -14.59 31.56 -6.12
C LEU A 914 -14.35 30.17 -5.55
N ILE A 915 -13.09 29.90 -5.21
CA ILE A 915 -12.69 28.72 -4.44
C ILE A 915 -12.58 29.17 -2.98
N ALA A 916 -13.72 29.32 -2.31
CA ALA A 916 -13.83 29.53 -0.87
C ALA A 916 -14.08 28.16 -0.21
N CYS A 917 -13.05 27.54 0.35
CA CYS A 917 -13.08 26.09 0.51
C CYS A 917 -13.46 25.56 1.88
N SER A 918 -14.47 24.71 1.76
CA SER A 918 -14.99 23.66 2.59
C SER A 918 -14.26 22.30 2.33
N LEU A 919 -13.20 22.28 1.50
CA LEU A 919 -12.46 21.09 1.04
C LEU A 919 -11.11 20.90 1.77
N LYS A 920 -11.12 20.56 3.06
CA LYS A 920 -9.91 20.55 3.90
C LYS A 920 -8.86 19.49 3.54
N MET A 921 -9.27 18.40 2.89
CA MET A 921 -8.38 17.28 2.54
C MET A 921 -7.93 17.28 1.08
N LEU A 922 -8.32 18.28 0.28
CA LEU A 922 -7.99 18.32 -1.14
C LEU A 922 -6.47 18.42 -1.32
N GLN A 923 -5.87 17.44 -1.98
CA GLN A 923 -4.45 17.35 -2.26
C GLN A 923 -4.13 17.77 -3.69
N GLU A 924 -5.04 17.47 -4.63
CA GLU A 924 -4.83 17.70 -6.05
C GLU A 924 -6.02 18.40 -6.70
N LEU A 925 -5.74 19.51 -7.39
CA LEU A 925 -6.71 20.26 -8.18
C LEU A 925 -6.16 20.45 -9.60
N HIS A 926 -6.84 19.89 -10.59
CA HIS A 926 -6.48 20.07 -12.00
C HIS A 926 -7.63 20.71 -12.77
N LEU A 927 -7.34 21.82 -13.46
CA LEU A 927 -8.25 22.53 -14.35
C LEU A 927 -7.62 22.61 -15.74
N SER A 928 -8.24 22.06 -16.78
CA SER A 928 -7.68 22.06 -18.13
C SER A 928 -8.71 22.42 -19.20
N SER A 929 -8.30 23.17 -20.22
CA SER A 929 -9.11 23.48 -21.41
C SER A 929 -10.51 24.03 -21.10
N CYS A 930 -10.62 24.95 -20.14
CA CYS A 930 -11.88 25.61 -19.77
C CYS A 930 -11.87 27.08 -20.25
N PRO A 931 -12.30 27.36 -21.49
CA PRO A 931 -12.04 28.62 -22.18
C PRO A 931 -12.92 29.79 -21.71
N LYS A 932 -13.96 29.56 -20.90
CA LYS A 932 -14.84 30.62 -20.37
C LYS A 932 -14.53 31.02 -18.92
N LEU A 933 -13.59 30.33 -18.25
CA LEU A 933 -13.11 30.75 -16.94
C LEU A 933 -12.28 32.03 -17.08
N HIS A 934 -12.78 33.13 -16.51
CA HIS A 934 -12.13 34.44 -16.58
C HIS A 934 -11.25 34.75 -15.37
N GLU A 935 -11.64 34.30 -14.18
CA GLU A 935 -10.93 34.61 -12.95
C GLU A 935 -11.07 33.43 -11.97
N ILE A 936 -9.95 33.04 -11.38
CA ILE A 936 -9.89 32.04 -10.29
C ILE A 936 -9.36 32.75 -9.05
N GLN A 937 -10.15 32.74 -7.97
CA GLN A 937 -9.78 33.36 -6.70
C GLN A 937 -9.89 32.35 -5.56
N PHE A 938 -8.77 32.09 -4.88
CA PHE A 938 -8.75 31.32 -3.63
C PHE A 938 -9.02 32.25 -2.44
N VAL A 939 -10.21 32.15 -1.85
CA VAL A 939 -10.67 33.10 -0.81
C VAL A 939 -10.33 32.64 0.61
N SER A 940 -10.02 31.34 0.79
CA SER A 940 -9.70 30.75 2.09
C SER A 940 -8.53 29.76 1.98
N ALA A 941 -7.91 29.45 3.12
CA ALA A 941 -6.78 28.52 3.19
C ALA A 941 -7.18 27.09 2.80
N LEU A 942 -6.42 26.48 1.87
CA LEU A 942 -6.49 25.05 1.54
C LEU A 942 -5.32 24.34 2.22
N GLU A 943 -5.58 23.80 3.41
CA GLU A 943 -4.54 23.28 4.33
C GLU A 943 -3.82 22.02 3.83
N SER A 944 -4.34 21.35 2.80
CA SER A 944 -3.80 20.07 2.32
C SER A 944 -3.43 20.05 0.83
N LEU A 945 -3.66 21.14 0.08
CA LEU A 945 -3.44 21.16 -1.36
C LEU A 945 -1.94 21.17 -1.66
N GLU A 946 -1.47 20.13 -2.35
CA GLU A 946 -0.06 19.95 -2.70
C GLU A 946 0.20 20.19 -4.20
N ASN A 947 -0.75 19.82 -5.06
CA ASN A 947 -0.63 19.91 -6.51
C ASN A 947 -1.78 20.75 -7.09
N PHE A 948 -1.43 21.84 -7.77
CA PHE A 948 -2.38 22.66 -8.51
C PHE A 948 -1.91 22.88 -9.93
N SER A 949 -2.76 22.57 -10.91
CA SER A 949 -2.45 22.80 -12.32
C SER A 949 -3.63 23.41 -13.07
N VAL A 950 -3.35 24.49 -13.81
CA VAL A 950 -4.28 25.15 -14.71
C VAL A 950 -3.69 25.22 -16.12
N GLU A 951 -4.35 24.56 -17.07
CA GLU A 951 -3.83 24.43 -18.44
C GLU A 951 -4.87 24.84 -19.47
N ARG A 952 -4.44 25.48 -20.57
CA ARG A 952 -5.29 25.81 -21.74
C ARG A 952 -6.59 26.57 -21.42
N CYS A 953 -6.67 27.26 -20.29
CA CYS A 953 -7.79 28.13 -19.91
C CYS A 953 -7.60 29.51 -20.57
N ILE A 954 -7.88 29.59 -21.87
CA ILE A 954 -7.45 30.71 -22.72
C ILE A 954 -8.05 32.09 -22.40
N SER A 955 -9.18 32.14 -21.69
CA SER A 955 -9.80 33.42 -21.26
C SER A 955 -9.51 33.81 -19.82
N LEU A 956 -8.72 33.01 -19.10
CA LEU A 956 -8.34 33.31 -17.73
C LEU A 956 -7.47 34.56 -17.73
N GLU A 957 -7.93 35.63 -17.08
CA GLU A 957 -7.26 36.94 -16.98
C GLU A 957 -6.56 37.11 -15.63
N ARG A 958 -7.11 36.52 -14.56
CA ARG A 958 -6.57 36.65 -13.20
C ARG A 958 -6.58 35.31 -12.46
N LEU A 959 -5.49 35.04 -11.74
CA LEU A 959 -5.34 33.93 -10.81
C LEU A 959 -4.87 34.47 -9.45
N GLY A 960 -5.79 34.64 -8.50
CA GLY A 960 -5.49 35.29 -7.24
C GLY A 960 -5.74 34.44 -6.00
N GLY A 961 -5.20 34.90 -4.87
CA GLY A 961 -5.33 34.23 -3.57
C GLY A 961 -4.41 33.02 -3.38
N LEU A 962 -3.36 32.85 -4.20
CA LEU A 962 -2.42 31.73 -4.04
C LEU A 962 -1.71 31.72 -2.68
N SER A 963 -1.62 32.87 -2.00
CA SER A 963 -1.11 33.00 -0.63
C SER A 963 -1.87 32.13 0.39
N ASN A 964 -3.10 31.75 0.07
CA ASN A 964 -3.91 30.85 0.88
C ASN A 964 -3.51 29.36 0.72
N LEU A 965 -2.65 29.01 -0.24
CA LEU A 965 -2.24 27.63 -0.56
C LEU A 965 -0.90 27.26 0.10
N LYS A 966 -0.85 27.36 1.43
CA LYS A 966 0.41 27.27 2.20
C LYS A 966 1.16 25.94 2.11
N LYS A 967 0.53 24.84 1.66
CA LYS A 967 1.20 23.53 1.49
C LYS A 967 1.49 23.16 0.03
N LEU A 968 1.26 24.08 -0.92
CA LEU A 968 1.43 23.80 -2.34
C LEU A 968 2.89 23.50 -2.67
N LYS A 969 3.15 22.33 -3.27
CA LYS A 969 4.47 21.84 -3.69
C LYS A 969 4.67 21.97 -5.19
N TYR A 970 3.62 21.76 -5.98
CA TYR A 970 3.67 21.84 -7.44
C TYR A 970 2.60 22.77 -7.98
N LEU A 971 3.04 23.75 -8.77
CA LEU A 971 2.19 24.69 -9.49
C LEU A 971 2.52 24.64 -10.98
N ARG A 972 1.55 24.29 -11.83
CA ARG A 972 1.68 24.34 -13.29
C ARG A 972 0.64 25.26 -13.90
N ILE A 973 1.09 26.23 -14.69
CA ILE A 973 0.26 27.18 -15.44
C ILE A 973 0.69 27.10 -16.90
N ALA A 974 -0.12 26.49 -17.76
CA ALA A 974 0.28 26.27 -19.14
C ALA A 974 -0.77 26.78 -20.13
N TRP A 975 -0.35 27.41 -21.23
CA TRP A 975 -1.20 27.81 -22.35
C TRP A 975 -2.40 28.72 -21.98
N CYS A 976 -2.30 29.48 -20.89
CA CYS A 976 -3.32 30.44 -20.43
C CYS A 976 -3.04 31.82 -21.03
N LYS A 977 -3.40 32.01 -22.31
CA LYS A 977 -2.91 33.14 -23.12
C LYS A 977 -3.30 34.53 -22.63
N ARG A 978 -4.46 34.69 -22.00
CA ARG A 978 -4.95 35.99 -21.50
C ARG A 978 -4.60 36.27 -20.04
N LEU A 979 -3.88 35.38 -19.37
CA LEU A 979 -3.57 35.52 -17.96
C LEU A 979 -2.62 36.71 -17.78
N GLN A 980 -3.11 37.76 -17.12
CA GLN A 980 -2.38 39.00 -16.88
C GLN A 980 -1.81 39.01 -15.47
N VAL A 981 -2.65 38.64 -14.49
CA VAL A 981 -2.35 38.83 -13.07
C VAL A 981 -2.30 37.48 -12.35
N VAL A 982 -1.21 37.23 -11.62
CA VAL A 982 -1.08 36.10 -10.70
C VAL A 982 -0.67 36.62 -9.32
N GLU A 983 -1.57 36.53 -8.33
CA GLU A 983 -1.38 37.13 -7.00
C GLU A 983 -1.04 36.07 -5.94
N GLY A 984 -0.11 36.39 -5.04
CA GLY A 984 0.21 35.58 -3.86
C GLY A 984 1.23 34.45 -4.09
N ILE A 985 1.90 34.41 -5.25
CA ILE A 985 2.99 33.46 -5.52
C ILE A 985 4.16 33.63 -4.55
N ASP A 986 4.50 34.86 -4.19
CA ASP A 986 5.64 35.17 -3.32
C ASP A 986 5.45 34.72 -1.87
N GLU A 987 4.25 34.29 -1.51
CA GLU A 987 3.92 33.76 -0.18
C GLU A 987 3.97 32.21 -0.13
N LEU A 988 4.25 31.53 -1.24
CA LEU A 988 4.30 30.06 -1.34
C LEU A 988 5.63 29.47 -0.86
N LYS A 989 5.81 29.40 0.47
CA LYS A 989 7.07 28.96 1.11
C LYS A 989 7.45 27.48 0.93
N PHE A 990 6.53 26.62 0.48
CA PHE A 990 6.72 25.17 0.36
C PHE A 990 6.74 24.68 -1.10
N LEU A 991 6.74 25.61 -2.06
CA LEU A 991 6.73 25.28 -3.48
C LEU A 991 8.07 24.66 -3.90
N LEU A 992 8.00 23.44 -4.46
CA LEU A 992 9.15 22.68 -4.94
C LEU A 992 9.35 22.81 -6.45
N ARG A 993 8.26 23.01 -7.20
CA ARG A 993 8.32 23.15 -8.65
C ARG A 993 7.22 24.07 -9.17
N LEU A 994 7.63 25.03 -9.99
CA LEU A 994 6.79 25.99 -10.69
C LEU A 994 7.04 25.84 -12.19
N GLU A 995 5.98 25.59 -12.94
CA GLU A 995 6.03 25.52 -14.40
C GLU A 995 5.07 26.53 -15.01
N VAL A 996 5.60 27.43 -15.83
CA VAL A 996 4.80 28.40 -16.59
C VAL A 996 5.15 28.28 -18.06
N GLU A 997 4.19 27.85 -18.86
CA GLU A 997 4.42 27.59 -20.28
C GLU A 997 3.41 28.35 -21.14
N MET A 998 3.87 29.03 -22.19
CA MET A 998 3.04 29.63 -23.25
C MET A 998 1.91 30.56 -22.73
N CYS A 999 2.19 31.36 -21.71
CA CYS A 999 1.27 32.35 -21.15
C CYS A 999 1.68 33.76 -21.59
N GLU A 1000 1.15 34.21 -22.72
CA GLU A 1000 1.67 35.38 -23.46
C GLU A 1000 1.43 36.74 -22.78
N SER A 1001 0.41 36.88 -21.92
CA SER A 1001 -0.05 38.18 -21.37
C SER A 1001 0.37 38.48 -19.92
N ILE A 1002 1.17 37.62 -19.27
CA ILE A 1002 1.51 37.77 -17.84
C ILE A 1002 2.33 39.05 -17.61
N GLU A 1003 1.93 39.87 -16.63
CA GLU A 1003 2.57 41.15 -16.30
C GLU A 1003 3.99 40.99 -15.71
N SER A 1004 4.82 42.02 -15.90
CA SER A 1004 6.23 42.05 -15.44
C SER A 1004 6.40 41.88 -13.91
N HIS A 1005 5.41 42.27 -13.11
CA HIS A 1005 5.39 42.07 -11.65
C HIS A 1005 5.38 40.59 -11.22
N PHE A 1006 5.00 39.68 -12.11
CA PHE A 1006 5.12 38.24 -11.92
C PHE A 1006 6.57 37.82 -11.65
N TYR A 1007 7.52 38.35 -12.42
CA TYR A 1007 8.95 38.03 -12.30
C TYR A 1007 9.58 38.55 -11.00
N SER A 1008 9.14 39.73 -10.53
CA SER A 1008 9.57 40.22 -9.21
C SER A 1008 9.07 39.32 -8.07
N SER A 1009 7.92 38.69 -8.23
CA SER A 1009 7.31 37.84 -7.21
C SER A 1009 7.93 36.44 -7.16
N THR A 1010 8.35 35.88 -8.30
CA THR A 1010 9.07 34.58 -8.35
C THR A 1010 10.46 34.65 -7.72
N SER A 1011 11.08 35.83 -7.64
CA SER A 1011 12.38 36.02 -6.96
C SER A 1011 12.35 35.75 -5.45
N LYS A 1012 11.16 35.81 -4.83
CA LYS A 1012 10.93 35.56 -3.40
C LYS A 1012 10.59 34.09 -3.09
N LEU A 1013 10.52 33.22 -4.10
CA LEU A 1013 10.25 31.79 -3.92
C LEU A 1013 11.45 31.05 -3.30
N PRO A 1014 11.22 29.89 -2.63
CA PRO A 1014 12.27 29.11 -1.98
C PRO A 1014 13.45 28.77 -2.90
N ASN A 1015 14.65 28.71 -2.32
CA ASN A 1015 15.87 28.49 -3.12
C ASN A 1015 15.88 27.16 -3.89
N GLU A 1016 15.19 26.15 -3.38
CA GLU A 1016 15.12 24.80 -3.92
C GLU A 1016 13.99 24.59 -4.93
N CYS A 1017 13.15 25.62 -5.16
CA CYS A 1017 12.05 25.55 -6.11
C CYS A 1017 12.58 25.49 -7.55
N GLN A 1018 12.29 24.41 -8.27
CA GLN A 1018 12.57 24.29 -9.70
C GLN A 1018 11.59 25.16 -10.49
N ILE A 1019 12.10 26.22 -11.12
CA ILE A 1019 11.30 27.14 -11.93
C ILE A 1019 11.60 26.89 -13.41
N THR A 1020 10.57 26.53 -14.18
CA THR A 1020 10.64 26.38 -15.63
C THR A 1020 9.66 27.36 -16.27
N ILE A 1021 10.18 28.32 -17.03
CA ILE A 1021 9.37 29.32 -17.72
C ILE A 1021 9.67 29.27 -19.22
N THR A 1022 8.64 29.05 -20.05
CA THR A 1022 8.77 29.00 -21.51
C THR A 1022 7.63 29.76 -22.20
N GLY A 1023 7.91 30.45 -23.31
CA GLY A 1023 6.87 30.99 -24.20
C GLY A 1023 6.02 32.15 -23.67
N ILE A 1024 6.49 32.95 -22.71
CA ILE A 1024 5.80 34.16 -22.21
C ILE A 1024 6.15 35.38 -23.08
N GLY A 1025 5.19 36.27 -23.35
CA GLY A 1025 5.28 37.33 -24.37
C GLY A 1025 6.30 38.44 -24.11
N ASP A 1026 6.57 38.75 -22.82
CA ASP A 1026 7.44 39.86 -22.42
C ASP A 1026 8.96 39.60 -22.59
N LEU A 1027 9.37 38.36 -22.90
CA LEU A 1027 10.77 38.02 -23.19
C LEU A 1027 11.27 38.56 -24.54
N ARG A 1028 10.37 39.05 -25.42
CA ARG A 1028 10.75 39.64 -26.71
C ARG A 1028 11.39 41.03 -26.59
N HIS A 1029 11.14 41.76 -25.50
CA HIS A 1029 11.80 43.06 -25.24
C HIS A 1029 13.16 42.92 -24.53
N ALA A 1030 13.53 41.72 -24.07
CA ALA A 1030 14.82 41.42 -23.43
C ALA A 1030 15.86 40.78 -24.38
N GLY A 1031 15.57 40.65 -25.68
CA GLY A 1031 16.53 40.19 -26.70
C GLY A 1031 16.90 38.71 -26.64
N LEU A 1032 16.13 37.85 -25.97
CA LEU A 1032 16.39 36.41 -25.88
C LEU A 1032 15.51 35.64 -26.87
N ASN A 1033 16.06 35.25 -28.01
CA ASN A 1033 15.40 34.33 -28.93
C ASN A 1033 15.43 32.89 -28.37
N GLY A 1034 14.24 32.32 -28.17
CA GLY A 1034 13.95 30.88 -28.21
C GLY A 1034 14.91 29.93 -27.50
N SER A 1035 14.88 29.88 -26.17
CA SER A 1035 15.32 28.70 -25.41
C SER A 1035 14.60 28.65 -24.06
N SER A 1036 14.27 27.44 -23.58
CA SER A 1036 13.66 27.26 -22.27
C SER A 1036 14.57 27.80 -21.19
N ILE A 1037 14.08 28.69 -20.33
CA ILE A 1037 14.84 29.11 -19.15
C ILE A 1037 14.69 27.99 -18.11
N ILE A 1038 15.69 27.11 -18.02
CA ILE A 1038 15.89 26.20 -16.89
C ILE A 1038 16.67 27.02 -15.85
N CYS A 1039 16.06 27.27 -14.68
CA CYS A 1039 16.59 28.18 -13.65
C CYS A 1039 17.82 27.63 -12.90
N GLU A 1040 18.97 27.55 -13.56
CA GLU A 1040 20.26 27.77 -12.88
C GLU A 1040 20.74 29.23 -13.02
N SER A 1041 20.22 30.02 -13.99
CA SER A 1041 20.79 31.33 -14.33
C SER A 1041 19.96 32.58 -13.94
N TYR A 1042 18.75 32.43 -13.39
CA TYR A 1042 17.88 33.59 -13.09
C TYR A 1042 18.26 34.35 -11.80
N ARG A 1043 18.97 33.70 -10.87
CA ARG A 1043 19.34 34.31 -9.57
C ARG A 1043 20.67 35.07 -9.56
N GLU A 1044 21.49 34.97 -10.61
CA GLU A 1044 22.81 35.63 -10.67
C GLU A 1044 22.82 37.01 -11.34
N LYS A 1045 21.68 37.52 -11.84
CA LYS A 1045 21.63 38.85 -12.49
C LYS A 1045 20.70 39.79 -11.73
N SER A 1046 21.29 40.80 -11.10
CA SER A 1046 20.56 41.90 -10.45
C SER A 1046 19.84 42.80 -11.48
N PRO A 1047 18.76 43.52 -11.11
CA PRO A 1047 17.96 44.31 -12.05
C PRO A 1047 18.65 45.57 -12.62
N LEU A 1048 19.90 45.84 -12.25
CA LEU A 1048 20.58 47.12 -12.51
C LEU A 1048 21.59 47.07 -13.66
N THR A 1049 21.85 45.92 -14.27
CA THR A 1049 22.95 45.75 -15.26
C THR A 1049 22.53 45.71 -16.72
N LEU A 1050 21.25 46.00 -17.05
CA LEU A 1050 20.74 45.91 -18.43
C LEU A 1050 20.62 47.26 -19.17
N MET A 1051 21.11 48.37 -18.61
CA MET A 1051 20.95 49.70 -19.23
C MET A 1051 22.13 50.21 -20.06
N ASN A 1052 23.26 49.48 -20.16
CA ASN A 1052 24.44 49.98 -20.88
C ASN A 1052 25.10 48.90 -21.76
N ALA A 1053 24.61 48.70 -22.98
CA ALA A 1053 25.40 48.18 -24.11
C ALA A 1053 24.61 48.30 -25.42
N HIS A 1054 24.64 49.47 -26.06
CA HIS A 1054 24.36 49.61 -27.48
C HIS A 1054 25.60 50.18 -28.16
N THR A 1055 26.20 49.41 -29.07
CA THR A 1055 26.66 49.85 -30.40
C THR A 1055 27.47 48.74 -31.10
N SER A 1056 27.13 48.53 -32.38
CA SER A 1056 27.85 47.72 -33.40
C SER A 1056 27.77 46.19 -33.16
N TRP A 1057 27.38 45.32 -34.08
CA TRP A 1057 27.72 45.21 -35.50
C TRP A 1057 26.59 44.55 -36.32
N SER A 1058 26.66 44.78 -37.62
CA SER A 1058 25.80 44.46 -38.77
C SER A 1058 25.84 43.00 -39.25
N GLU A 1059 24.74 42.61 -39.91
CA GLU A 1059 24.59 41.76 -41.11
C GLU A 1059 25.55 40.57 -41.32
N ASP A 1060 25.02 39.35 -41.13
CA ASP A 1060 24.92 38.29 -42.15
C ASP A 1060 23.97 37.16 -41.70
#